data_AF-A0A0V0QMG7-F1
#
_entry.id   AF-A0A0V0QMG7-F1
#
_cell.length_a   1.000
_cell.length_b   1.000
_cell.length_c   1.000
_cell.angle_alpha   90.00
_cell.angle_beta   90.00
_cell.angle_gamma   90.00
#
_symmetry.space_group_name_H-M   'P 1'
#
loop_
_entity.id
_entity.type
_entity.pdbx_description
1 polymer ?
#
loop_
_entity_poly.entity_id
_entity_poly.type
_entity_poly.pdbx_seq_one_letter_code
_entity_poly.pdbx_strand_id
1 'polypeptide(L)'
;MDVLEELNLDNLWEIYELDLEWEKFKNLKDSCDQKYSEVSQLIDFDSQIQKSLEKSDDVEKQKQIEISKERNQLHKPPVDQYAPSYVIGHLQQKHPDIFNQDAVNGGLKILKYIAQFGAIELANYPIIRTFGYYQYKYRIRISTFPTEKGEKELDILHPLFIAKRLKKFPIKDLLFEGDRDRRNRDELNYVLLEKAEKLGLIKIKFHFQWEDPNNEKELDKENDEIYKQILGVYTSQDKEDKFQKDWDIMRQETISNLLGKYLYPKYKQQLKEELREFGQNQIIRNCSQKFYKQLKTGPHKANVNQTNKDKGKESVMSVVLTPNNHLVIVFVDKYGVEINKLTLKQIKPLLIVVAANDIKSTKIKEEMIEYRESKYKYTDWVTYGDDTIPQMIARRNKNNNMNSDSNQEYVEIALSLARYMQNPLSEILNLWSEDIRKNGCLLIPYHPLQDQVKLSKLKAEYEKQAVQAVNEVGIDINILVGFNHYQNQLQFISGLGPIKAYSLIQKINTKSGNSKIRSRKQMFFKEEKGEALMEATVFQNCNGFLKIEGDHPLDRTRIQYSDYSITQKICNDAQEEEEEEEQTGYKKKKEKKSSIYYTIEYTMANPQILKDLDYEGYAKHLAQVKKKENMIHLLNFIKTQLTIPFEDPRESYKEMSDDKLFYKLSKESPQSFKKWTVVSCQVNKILSENKMTVKISDNGLVGIVFQSRSSNKNLEQINFEKIFKRGDIIKCVVDKIHALEPHGMDERKEKISKNNLLTVNLTTYTRPDQYPNWAKATEELHPIIKDIANYIEIRPENDYPKLLNKVKQQTGRTVLRKINHPKYKQSNYSTAVEYLKDKENGEFVIRSSSQGPEYLTITWKFLDDCIVNLQIIQENSISQVAPIFKMNGQEFESLDEIIVSYIEPINSIMENIPQHHKFMKGSQNELENKLKDMKRNDPNTIHYLIGNFKHTQQYLVLLYCVREEFVTKEYIKVKPFGLLFHNNYYSNLNHLISWFKQNFQTEEYKKYIRKYKNPFQGIICTRCKQPGHAANNCTNQGASYYDNSYGHRNNRSRSRDRYH
;
A
#
# COMPACT_ATOMS: atom_id res chain seq x y z
N MET A 1 35.11 25.49 -25.48
CA MET A 1 35.07 24.56 -24.32
C MET A 1 34.72 25.27 -23.01
N ASP A 2 34.37 26.56 -23.05
CA ASP A 2 34.05 27.39 -21.87
C ASP A 2 32.59 27.30 -21.38
N VAL A 3 31.89 26.19 -21.65
CA VAL A 3 30.51 25.93 -21.19
C VAL A 3 30.34 24.48 -20.72
N LEU A 4 31.25 24.00 -19.87
CA LEU A 4 30.95 22.90 -18.97
C LEU A 4 30.56 23.52 -17.64
N GLU A 5 29.29 23.92 -17.53
CA GLU A 5 28.62 24.03 -16.23
C GLU A 5 28.91 22.73 -15.44
N GLU A 6 29.19 22.84 -14.15
CA GLU A 6 29.58 21.73 -13.28
C GLU A 6 28.63 20.53 -13.46
N LEU A 7 29.09 19.48 -14.15
CA LEU A 7 28.35 18.23 -14.24
C LEU A 7 28.14 17.71 -12.83
N ASN A 8 26.88 17.65 -12.41
CA ASN A 8 26.53 17.09 -11.12
C ASN A 8 26.46 15.54 -11.22
N LEU A 9 26.27 14.88 -10.08
CA LEU A 9 26.26 13.42 -10.04
C LEU A 9 25.13 12.80 -10.87
N ASP A 10 23.96 13.46 -10.94
CA ASP A 10 22.85 12.99 -11.77
C ASP A 10 23.23 13.02 -13.26
N ASN A 11 23.95 14.06 -13.71
CA ASN A 11 24.46 14.14 -15.06
C ASN A 11 25.50 13.04 -15.36
N LEU A 12 26.37 12.71 -14.41
CA LEU A 12 27.36 11.64 -14.60
C LEU A 12 26.71 10.26 -14.76
N TRP A 13 25.65 9.99 -13.99
CA TRP A 13 24.88 8.76 -14.16
C TRP A 13 24.11 8.73 -15.47
N GLU A 14 23.55 9.86 -15.89
CA GLU A 14 22.90 10.00 -17.19
C GLU A 14 23.90 9.74 -18.34
N ILE A 15 25.11 10.28 -18.25
CA ILE A 15 26.19 10.00 -19.20
C ILE A 15 26.52 8.50 -19.24
N TYR A 16 26.62 7.84 -18.09
CA TYR A 16 26.85 6.39 -18.02
C TYR A 16 25.73 5.59 -18.70
N GLU A 17 24.47 5.95 -18.46
CA GLU A 17 23.33 5.30 -19.10
C GLU A 17 23.30 5.54 -20.62
N LEU A 18 23.59 6.77 -21.06
CA LEU A 18 23.70 7.13 -22.48
C LEU A 18 24.85 6.41 -23.17
N ASP A 19 25.98 6.20 -22.50
CA ASP A 19 27.12 5.44 -23.02
C ASP A 19 26.76 3.95 -23.24
N LEU A 20 26.08 3.33 -22.26
CA LEU A 20 25.56 1.96 -22.42
C LEU A 20 24.52 1.84 -23.54
N GLU A 21 23.65 2.83 -23.70
CA GLU A 21 22.70 2.89 -24.82
C GLU A 21 23.43 3.09 -26.16
N TRP A 22 24.45 3.94 -26.17
CA TRP A 22 25.28 4.20 -27.35
C TRP A 22 26.02 2.95 -27.81
N GLU A 23 26.59 2.16 -26.90
CA GLU A 23 27.23 0.89 -27.25
C GLU A 23 26.24 -0.10 -27.88
N LYS A 24 25.04 -0.24 -27.29
CA LYS A 24 23.98 -1.09 -27.87
C LYS A 24 23.56 -0.61 -29.26
N PHE A 25 23.40 0.71 -29.40
CA PHE A 25 23.06 1.34 -30.66
C PHE A 25 24.14 1.12 -31.72
N LYS A 26 25.41 1.27 -31.36
CA LYS A 26 26.56 1.03 -32.24
C LYS A 26 26.57 -0.41 -32.74
N ASN A 27 26.41 -1.38 -31.83
CA ASN A 27 26.33 -2.80 -32.19
C ASN A 27 25.16 -3.10 -33.15
N LEU A 28 23.99 -2.48 -32.92
CA LEU A 28 22.83 -2.60 -33.80
C LEU A 28 23.09 -1.96 -35.17
N LYS A 29 23.71 -0.78 -35.21
CA LYS A 29 24.08 -0.08 -36.44
C LYS A 29 25.03 -0.94 -37.27
N ASP A 30 26.09 -1.45 -36.66
CA ASP A 30 27.09 -2.29 -37.32
C ASP A 30 26.44 -3.56 -37.91
N SER A 31 25.49 -4.18 -37.20
CA SER A 31 24.73 -5.33 -37.70
C SER A 31 23.82 -4.98 -38.89
N CYS A 32 23.19 -3.80 -38.86
CA CYS A 32 22.36 -3.31 -39.97
C CYS A 32 23.19 -2.97 -41.20
N ASP A 33 24.33 -2.30 -41.02
CA ASP A 33 25.26 -1.93 -42.10
C ASP A 33 25.83 -3.19 -42.78
N GLN A 34 26.15 -4.24 -42.00
CA GLN A 34 26.55 -5.54 -42.54
C GLN A 34 25.46 -6.17 -43.40
N LYS A 35 24.21 -6.27 -42.89
CA LYS A 35 23.07 -6.81 -43.65
C LYS A 35 22.76 -5.99 -44.90
N TYR A 36 22.94 -4.67 -44.85
CA TYR A 36 22.77 -3.81 -46.00
C TYR A 36 23.85 -4.07 -47.06
N SER A 37 25.11 -4.23 -46.66
CA SER A 37 26.21 -4.56 -47.58
C SER A 37 25.95 -5.90 -48.29
N GLU A 38 25.46 -6.91 -47.57
CA GLU A 38 25.07 -8.21 -48.12
C GLU A 38 23.93 -8.10 -49.15
N VAL A 39 22.93 -7.24 -48.90
CA VAL A 39 21.78 -7.02 -49.81
C VAL A 39 22.15 -6.11 -50.99
N SER A 40 23.02 -5.12 -50.79
CA SER A 40 23.46 -4.18 -51.83
C SER A 40 24.37 -4.83 -52.86
N GLN A 41 25.06 -5.93 -52.51
CA GLN A 41 25.82 -6.75 -53.46
C GLN A 41 24.91 -7.57 -54.39
N LEU A 42 23.61 -7.68 -54.08
CA LEU A 42 22.63 -8.46 -54.85
C LEU A 42 21.76 -7.59 -55.79
N ILE A 43 21.78 -6.27 -55.65
CA ILE A 43 20.89 -5.34 -56.37
C ILE A 43 21.66 -4.08 -56.79
N ASP A 44 21.78 -3.85 -58.10
CA ASP A 44 22.32 -2.61 -58.67
C ASP A 44 21.23 -1.51 -58.64
N PHE A 45 21.21 -0.62 -57.62
CA PHE A 45 20.51 0.68 -57.73
C PHE A 45 20.97 1.79 -56.76
N ASP A 46 21.19 2.96 -57.38
CA ASP A 46 21.19 4.39 -57.01
C ASP A 46 22.06 5.04 -55.90
N SER A 47 22.84 6.03 -56.36
CA SER A 47 23.86 6.85 -55.68
C SER A 47 23.35 7.88 -54.64
N GLN A 48 22.04 7.99 -54.40
CA GLN A 48 21.47 8.99 -53.48
C GLN A 48 21.57 8.60 -51.99
N ILE A 49 21.71 7.30 -51.69
CA ILE A 49 21.82 6.78 -50.31
C ILE A 49 23.22 7.07 -49.73
N GLN A 50 24.26 7.02 -50.56
CA GLN A 50 25.65 7.29 -50.17
C GLN A 50 25.82 8.72 -49.61
N LYS A 51 25.18 9.71 -50.24
CA LYS A 51 25.15 11.11 -49.78
C LYS A 51 24.39 11.34 -48.47
N SER A 52 23.51 10.43 -48.09
CA SER A 52 22.71 10.53 -46.85
C SER A 52 23.46 9.95 -45.63
N LEU A 53 24.40 9.03 -45.87
CA LEU A 53 25.21 8.37 -44.84
C LEU A 53 26.49 9.14 -44.49
N GLU A 54 27.06 9.94 -45.40
CA GLU A 54 28.32 10.67 -45.21
C GLU A 54 28.20 12.00 -44.43
N LYS A 55 27.00 12.53 -44.17
CA LYS A 55 26.80 13.88 -43.58
C LYS A 55 26.64 13.93 -42.05
N SER A 56 27.27 13.04 -41.29
CA SER A 56 27.03 12.88 -39.83
C SER A 56 28.04 13.50 -38.87
N ASP A 57 29.07 14.23 -39.32
CA ASP A 57 30.23 14.56 -38.46
C ASP A 57 30.23 15.93 -37.75
N ASP A 58 29.20 16.77 -37.88
CA ASP A 58 29.20 18.07 -37.21
C ASP A 58 28.55 18.05 -35.83
N VAL A 59 29.37 18.35 -34.81
CA VAL A 59 29.11 18.37 -33.36
C VAL A 59 27.96 19.30 -32.96
N GLU A 60 27.53 20.26 -33.79
CA GLU A 60 26.34 21.08 -33.54
C GLU A 60 25.01 20.34 -33.79
N LYS A 61 25.02 19.15 -34.40
CA LYS A 61 23.86 18.25 -34.47
C LYS A 61 23.64 17.41 -33.22
N GLN A 62 24.56 17.38 -32.26
CA GLN A 62 24.41 16.54 -31.05
C GLN A 62 23.24 16.97 -30.16
N LYS A 63 22.81 18.24 -30.19
CA LYS A 63 21.55 18.65 -29.55
C LYS A 63 20.29 18.15 -30.27
N GLN A 64 20.39 17.74 -31.53
CA GLN A 64 19.32 17.02 -32.22
C GLN A 64 19.41 15.50 -32.06
N ILE A 65 20.40 14.97 -31.32
CA ILE A 65 20.57 13.54 -31.12
C ILE A 65 19.61 12.98 -30.05
N GLU A 66 19.09 13.78 -29.13
CA GLU A 66 17.94 13.35 -28.31
C GLU A 66 16.66 13.12 -29.13
N ILE A 67 16.50 13.86 -30.23
CA ILE A 67 15.42 13.64 -31.21
C ILE A 67 15.72 12.42 -32.10
N SER A 68 16.96 11.89 -32.05
CA SER A 68 17.43 10.81 -32.92
C SER A 68 17.29 9.39 -32.35
N LYS A 69 16.74 9.20 -31.13
CA LYS A 69 16.35 7.84 -30.67
C LYS A 69 15.32 7.16 -31.60
N GLU A 70 14.66 7.91 -32.49
CA GLU A 70 13.80 7.38 -33.55
C GLU A 70 14.52 7.06 -34.88
N ARG A 71 15.81 7.36 -35.04
CA ARG A 71 16.51 7.22 -36.33
C ARG A 71 17.07 5.82 -36.63
N ASN A 72 17.01 4.88 -35.69
CA ASN A 72 17.50 3.50 -35.87
C ASN A 72 16.45 2.41 -35.64
N GLN A 73 15.45 2.35 -36.53
CA GLN A 73 14.85 1.05 -36.90
C GLN A 73 14.99 0.85 -38.42
N LEU A 74 16.23 0.62 -38.84
CA LEU A 74 16.57 0.06 -40.15
C LEU A 74 16.22 -1.43 -40.16
N HIS A 75 14.98 -1.74 -40.56
CA HIS A 75 14.62 -3.02 -41.15
C HIS A 75 13.82 -2.74 -42.43
N LYS A 76 14.46 -2.83 -43.60
CA LYS A 76 13.75 -3.06 -44.87
C LYS A 76 13.36 -4.54 -44.91
N PRO A 77 12.10 -4.92 -45.14
CA PRO A 77 11.78 -6.29 -45.56
C PRO A 77 12.31 -6.52 -47.00
N PRO A 78 12.46 -7.78 -47.45
CA PRO A 78 12.98 -8.11 -48.77
C PRO A 78 12.06 -7.53 -49.85
N VAL A 79 12.62 -6.80 -50.82
CA VAL A 79 11.87 -6.02 -51.81
C VAL A 79 11.28 -6.89 -52.95
N ASP A 80 11.60 -8.18 -53.05
CA ASP A 80 11.26 -8.94 -54.27
C ASP A 80 9.85 -9.55 -54.29
N GLN A 81 9.13 -9.63 -53.16
CA GLN A 81 7.75 -10.20 -53.14
C GLN A 81 6.64 -9.17 -53.37
N TYR A 82 7.00 -7.89 -53.54
CA TYR A 82 6.06 -6.79 -53.52
C TYR A 82 6.20 -5.85 -54.74
N ALA A 83 6.97 -6.18 -55.78
CA ALA A 83 6.92 -5.36 -56.99
C ALA A 83 5.47 -5.34 -57.57
N PRO A 84 4.92 -4.18 -57.99
CA PRO A 84 3.54 -4.11 -58.53
C PRO A 84 3.29 -5.11 -59.67
N SER A 85 4.29 -5.37 -60.51
CA SER A 85 4.28 -6.38 -61.57
C SER A 85 4.17 -7.82 -61.05
N TYR A 86 4.84 -8.14 -59.94
CA TYR A 86 4.78 -9.45 -59.29
C TYR A 86 3.42 -9.68 -58.61
N VAL A 87 2.87 -8.66 -57.95
CA VAL A 87 1.56 -8.72 -57.28
C VAL A 87 0.42 -8.80 -58.29
N ILE A 88 0.47 -8.04 -59.40
CA ILE A 88 -0.51 -8.14 -60.49
C ILE A 88 -0.46 -9.55 -61.12
N GLY A 89 0.73 -10.09 -61.36
CA GLY A 89 0.89 -11.46 -61.85
C GLY A 89 0.37 -12.52 -60.88
N HIS A 90 0.60 -12.35 -59.58
CA HIS A 90 0.12 -13.30 -58.55
C HIS A 90 -1.40 -13.20 -58.32
N LEU A 91 -1.99 -12.01 -58.43
CA LEU A 91 -3.45 -11.80 -58.37
C LEU A 91 -4.16 -12.38 -59.60
N GLN A 92 -3.57 -12.27 -60.79
CA GLN A 92 -4.05 -12.95 -62.00
C GLN A 92 -4.02 -14.48 -61.85
N GLN A 93 -2.99 -15.01 -61.18
CA GLN A 93 -2.83 -16.46 -60.96
C GLN A 93 -3.80 -17.04 -59.92
N LYS A 94 -4.01 -16.36 -58.79
CA LYS A 94 -4.85 -16.86 -57.68
C LYS A 94 -6.34 -16.59 -57.85
N HIS A 95 -6.70 -15.56 -58.60
CA HIS A 95 -8.09 -15.15 -58.79
C HIS A 95 -8.40 -14.80 -60.25
N PRO A 96 -8.29 -15.76 -61.20
CA PRO A 96 -8.54 -15.52 -62.62
C PRO A 96 -9.96 -15.00 -62.88
N ASP A 97 -10.93 -15.36 -62.03
CA ASP A 97 -12.34 -14.94 -62.11
C ASP A 97 -12.54 -13.43 -61.91
N ILE A 98 -11.64 -12.76 -61.16
CA ILE A 98 -11.69 -11.30 -60.91
C ILE A 98 -11.31 -10.52 -62.17
N PHE A 99 -10.49 -11.11 -63.04
CA PHE A 99 -10.11 -10.55 -64.33
C PHE A 99 -11.08 -10.94 -65.46
N ASN A 100 -11.99 -11.90 -65.20
CA ASN A 100 -12.91 -12.49 -66.20
C ASN A 100 -14.41 -12.26 -65.94
N GLN A 101 -14.81 -11.52 -64.90
CA GLN A 101 -16.21 -11.11 -64.66
C GLN A 101 -16.41 -9.61 -64.87
N ASP A 102 -17.61 -9.20 -65.33
CA ASP A 102 -18.08 -7.84 -65.63
C ASP A 102 -17.04 -6.75 -65.34
N ALA A 103 -16.43 -6.24 -66.42
CA ALA A 103 -15.22 -5.40 -66.42
C ALA A 103 -15.22 -4.26 -65.37
N VAL A 104 -16.41 -3.77 -64.99
CA VAL A 104 -16.60 -2.71 -64.00
C VAL A 104 -16.35 -3.17 -62.54
N ASN A 105 -16.88 -4.33 -62.13
CA ASN A 105 -16.72 -4.83 -60.74
C ASN A 105 -15.34 -5.46 -60.49
N GLY A 106 -14.75 -6.10 -61.51
CA GLY A 106 -13.36 -6.58 -61.49
C GLY A 106 -12.36 -5.42 -61.44
N GLY A 107 -12.55 -4.40 -62.27
CA GLY A 107 -11.72 -3.19 -62.31
C GLY A 107 -11.71 -2.43 -60.98
N LEU A 108 -12.87 -2.21 -60.36
CA LEU A 108 -12.97 -1.55 -59.04
C LEU A 108 -12.22 -2.30 -57.92
N LYS A 109 -12.24 -3.65 -57.94
CA LYS A 109 -11.47 -4.46 -56.98
C LYS A 109 -9.97 -4.31 -57.20
N ILE A 110 -9.52 -4.32 -58.47
CA ILE A 110 -8.11 -4.13 -58.82
C ILE A 110 -7.62 -2.76 -58.35
N LEU A 111 -8.38 -1.68 -58.60
CA LEU A 111 -8.02 -0.33 -58.14
C LEU A 111 -7.92 -0.23 -56.62
N LYS A 112 -8.81 -0.91 -55.87
CA LYS A 112 -8.70 -1.00 -54.40
C LYS A 112 -7.44 -1.73 -53.95
N TYR A 113 -7.03 -2.81 -54.62
CA TYR A 113 -5.79 -3.51 -54.31
C TYR A 113 -4.56 -2.67 -54.61
N ILE A 114 -4.55 -1.93 -55.73
CA ILE A 114 -3.47 -1.00 -56.08
C ILE A 114 -3.34 0.09 -55.00
N ALA A 115 -4.47 0.68 -54.57
CA ALA A 115 -4.46 1.68 -53.50
C ALA A 115 -3.99 1.11 -52.15
N GLN A 116 -4.36 -0.13 -51.82
CA GLN A 116 -3.86 -0.81 -50.62
C GLN A 116 -2.36 -1.12 -50.71
N PHE A 117 -1.89 -1.50 -51.89
CA PHE A 117 -0.49 -1.79 -52.14
C PHE A 117 0.37 -0.54 -52.02
N GLY A 118 -0.03 0.56 -52.69
CA GLY A 118 0.65 1.85 -52.56
C GLY A 118 0.65 2.36 -51.11
N ALA A 119 -0.40 2.08 -50.34
CA ALA A 119 -0.44 2.38 -48.91
C ALA A 119 0.59 1.57 -48.10
N ILE A 120 0.81 0.29 -48.42
CA ILE A 120 1.84 -0.54 -47.77
C ILE A 120 3.24 0.01 -48.11
N GLU A 121 3.47 0.35 -49.37
CA GLU A 121 4.73 0.90 -49.83
C GLU A 121 5.05 2.21 -49.10
N LEU A 122 4.10 3.17 -49.10
CA LEU A 122 4.22 4.43 -48.38
C LEU A 122 4.42 4.24 -46.87
N ALA A 123 3.77 3.24 -46.26
CA ALA A 123 3.91 2.95 -44.84
C ALA A 123 5.33 2.50 -44.45
N ASN A 124 6.12 2.01 -45.40
CA ASN A 124 7.49 1.57 -45.16
C ASN A 124 8.53 2.70 -45.29
N TYR A 125 8.14 3.89 -45.77
CA TYR A 125 9.06 5.04 -45.83
C TYR A 125 9.27 5.65 -44.43
N PRO A 126 10.52 5.72 -43.93
CA PRO A 126 10.81 6.24 -42.59
C PRO A 126 10.35 7.69 -42.38
N ILE A 127 10.51 8.56 -43.38
CA ILE A 127 10.11 9.98 -43.28
C ILE A 127 8.61 10.11 -43.02
N ILE A 128 7.79 9.34 -43.74
CA ILE A 128 6.33 9.33 -43.58
C ILE A 128 5.95 8.78 -42.20
N ARG A 129 6.66 7.73 -41.73
CA ARG A 129 6.45 7.16 -40.40
C ARG A 129 6.78 8.13 -39.26
N THR A 130 7.95 8.74 -39.30
CA THR A 130 8.42 9.66 -38.26
C THR A 130 7.57 10.92 -38.23
N PHE A 131 7.34 11.55 -39.39
CA PHE A 131 6.46 12.71 -39.48
C PHE A 131 5.05 12.37 -39.02
N GLY A 132 4.47 11.27 -39.51
CA GLY A 132 3.14 10.83 -39.15
C GLY A 132 2.99 10.52 -37.66
N TYR A 133 3.96 9.84 -37.05
CA TYR A 133 3.96 9.54 -35.61
C TYR A 133 4.07 10.82 -34.78
N TYR A 134 4.97 11.74 -35.15
CA TYR A 134 5.08 13.04 -34.50
C TYR A 134 3.75 13.79 -34.56
N GLN A 135 3.15 13.96 -35.75
CA GLN A 135 1.85 14.64 -35.87
C GLN A 135 0.75 13.94 -35.06
N TYR A 136 0.74 12.60 -35.05
CA TYR A 136 -0.19 11.78 -34.28
C TYR A 136 -0.06 12.04 -32.77
N LYS A 137 1.16 11.92 -32.23
CA LYS A 137 1.48 12.09 -30.81
C LYS A 137 1.00 13.44 -30.24
N TYR A 138 1.17 14.54 -30.99
CA TYR A 138 0.75 15.87 -30.54
C TYR A 138 -0.76 16.13 -30.66
N ARG A 139 -1.47 15.38 -31.51
CA ARG A 139 -2.91 15.58 -31.79
C ARG A 139 -3.83 14.60 -31.08
N ILE A 140 -3.29 13.51 -30.57
CA ILE A 140 -4.05 12.54 -29.79
C ILE A 140 -4.32 13.06 -28.38
N ARG A 141 -5.49 12.67 -27.88
CA ARG A 141 -5.99 12.92 -26.53
C ARG A 141 -6.45 11.61 -25.90
N ILE A 142 -6.42 11.57 -24.58
CA ILE A 142 -6.97 10.48 -23.78
C ILE A 142 -8.23 10.97 -23.08
N SER A 143 -9.31 10.19 -23.20
CA SER A 143 -10.50 10.34 -22.37
C SER A 143 -10.76 9.05 -21.62
N THR A 144 -11.25 9.14 -20.38
CA THR A 144 -11.61 7.98 -19.56
C THR A 144 -13.08 8.02 -19.18
N PHE A 145 -13.69 6.83 -19.18
CA PHE A 145 -15.11 6.65 -18.92
C PHE A 145 -15.29 5.62 -17.81
N PRO A 146 -16.02 5.94 -16.72
CA PRO A 146 -16.24 4.98 -15.66
C PRO A 146 -17.17 3.88 -16.14
N THR A 147 -16.88 2.63 -15.75
CA THR A 147 -17.85 1.53 -15.87
C THR A 147 -18.91 1.66 -14.77
N GLU A 148 -19.96 0.83 -14.81
CA GLU A 148 -20.92 0.78 -13.69
C GLU A 148 -20.26 0.48 -12.34
N LYS A 149 -19.19 -0.33 -12.36
CA LYS A 149 -18.37 -0.62 -11.18
C LYS A 149 -17.57 0.60 -10.75
N GLY A 150 -16.87 1.25 -11.67
CA GLY A 150 -16.10 2.46 -11.38
C GLY A 150 -16.96 3.62 -10.90
N GLU A 151 -18.19 3.76 -11.41
CA GLU A 151 -19.11 4.82 -10.97
C GLU A 151 -19.44 4.69 -9.47
N LYS A 152 -19.55 3.45 -8.97
CA LYS A 152 -19.85 3.12 -7.57
C LYS A 152 -18.62 3.10 -6.65
N GLU A 153 -17.48 2.61 -7.13
CA GLU A 153 -16.28 2.38 -6.29
C GLU A 153 -15.30 3.56 -6.27
N LEU A 154 -15.22 4.34 -7.36
CA LEU A 154 -14.31 5.50 -7.44
C LEU A 154 -14.96 6.74 -6.82
N ASP A 155 -15.05 6.79 -5.50
CA ASP A 155 -15.29 8.04 -4.78
C ASP A 155 -13.98 8.84 -4.64
N ILE A 156 -14.07 10.05 -4.09
CA ILE A 156 -12.88 10.93 -3.92
C ILE A 156 -11.88 10.40 -2.89
N LEU A 157 -12.26 9.48 -2.02
CA LEU A 157 -11.33 8.87 -1.09
C LEU A 157 -10.48 7.80 -1.78
N HIS A 158 -10.97 7.25 -2.89
CA HIS A 158 -10.30 6.21 -3.65
C HIS A 158 -9.00 6.70 -4.33
N PRO A 159 -7.86 5.99 -4.23
CA PRO A 159 -6.58 6.40 -4.83
C PRO A 159 -6.60 6.57 -6.36
N LEU A 160 -7.49 5.84 -7.05
CA LEU A 160 -7.62 5.89 -8.51
C LEU A 160 -8.69 6.90 -9.00
N PHE A 161 -9.24 7.75 -8.11
CA PHE A 161 -10.32 8.69 -8.46
C PHE A 161 -9.96 9.59 -9.64
N ILE A 162 -8.71 10.07 -9.70
CA ILE A 162 -8.22 10.95 -10.78
C ILE A 162 -8.38 10.35 -12.18
N ALA A 163 -8.54 9.02 -12.29
CA ALA A 163 -8.76 8.32 -13.56
C ALA A 163 -10.24 8.27 -13.98
N LYS A 164 -11.19 8.63 -13.11
CA LYS A 164 -12.62 8.32 -13.29
C LYS A 164 -13.22 8.96 -14.55
N ARG A 165 -13.00 10.26 -14.78
CA ARG A 165 -13.60 11.04 -15.89
C ARG A 165 -12.65 12.10 -16.43
N LEU A 166 -11.58 11.67 -17.08
CA LEU A 166 -10.70 12.56 -17.84
C LEU A 166 -11.32 12.85 -19.22
N LYS A 167 -11.33 14.12 -19.62
CA LYS A 167 -11.87 14.62 -20.88
C LYS A 167 -10.76 15.22 -21.72
N LYS A 168 -10.56 14.66 -22.91
CA LYS A 168 -9.62 15.16 -23.93
C LYS A 168 -8.23 15.54 -23.35
N PHE A 169 -7.70 14.73 -22.44
CA PHE A 169 -6.42 14.99 -21.77
C PHE A 169 -5.25 14.90 -22.76
N PRO A 170 -4.36 15.91 -22.85
CA PRO A 170 -3.25 15.89 -23.78
C PRO A 170 -2.19 14.83 -23.46
N ILE A 171 -1.79 14.05 -24.47
CA ILE A 171 -0.73 13.05 -24.34
C ILE A 171 0.59 13.65 -23.88
N LYS A 172 0.95 14.83 -24.42
CA LYS A 172 2.17 15.54 -24.04
C LYS A 172 2.28 15.76 -22.53
N ASP A 173 1.16 15.95 -21.84
CA ASP A 173 1.14 16.21 -20.40
C ASP A 173 1.39 14.94 -19.56
N LEU A 174 1.21 13.76 -20.15
CA LEU A 174 1.59 12.46 -19.56
C LEU A 174 3.04 12.04 -19.87
N LEU A 175 3.70 12.72 -20.82
CA LEU A 175 5.06 12.40 -21.28
C LEU A 175 6.09 13.49 -20.92
N PHE A 176 5.69 14.50 -20.17
CA PHE A 176 6.56 15.63 -19.85
C PHE A 176 7.23 15.44 -18.49
N GLU A 177 8.56 15.45 -18.48
CA GLU A 177 9.35 15.71 -17.27
C GLU A 177 9.72 17.19 -17.27
N GLY A 178 9.50 17.90 -16.18
CA GLY A 178 10.29 19.11 -15.94
C GLY A 178 9.63 20.48 -16.05
N ASP A 179 8.32 20.62 -15.81
CA ASP A 179 7.81 21.92 -15.37
C ASP A 179 7.94 22.02 -13.84
N ARG A 180 9.00 22.66 -13.33
CA ARG A 180 9.27 22.79 -11.88
C ARG A 180 8.09 23.44 -11.12
N ASP A 181 7.22 24.16 -11.83
CA ASP A 181 6.02 24.79 -11.28
C ASP A 181 4.87 23.80 -11.03
N ARG A 182 4.89 22.59 -11.60
CA ARG A 182 3.78 21.61 -11.55
C ARG A 182 4.15 20.36 -10.77
N ARG A 183 4.32 20.54 -9.46
CA ARG A 183 4.83 19.54 -8.50
C ARG A 183 4.02 18.24 -8.36
N ASN A 184 2.76 18.19 -8.81
CA ASN A 184 1.85 17.08 -8.50
C ASN A 184 1.57 16.13 -9.68
N ARG A 185 2.19 16.35 -10.86
CA ARG A 185 1.87 15.57 -12.07
C ARG A 185 2.25 14.10 -12.02
N ASP A 186 3.18 13.71 -11.15
CA ASP A 186 3.55 12.30 -10.96
C ASP A 186 2.38 11.43 -10.47
N GLU A 187 1.34 12.04 -9.90
CA GLU A 187 0.13 11.34 -9.45
C GLU A 187 -0.67 10.77 -10.64
N LEU A 188 -0.72 11.47 -11.78
CA LEU A 188 -1.43 11.00 -12.98
C LEU A 188 -0.43 10.56 -14.05
N ASN A 189 -0.28 9.25 -14.19
CA ASN A 189 0.50 8.62 -15.25
C ASN A 189 -0.32 7.53 -15.95
N TYR A 190 0.15 7.10 -17.12
CA TYR A 190 -0.57 6.10 -17.91
C TYR A 190 -0.65 4.73 -17.21
N VAL A 191 0.32 4.38 -16.36
CA VAL A 191 0.31 3.13 -15.58
C VAL A 191 -0.87 3.11 -14.59
N LEU A 192 -1.19 4.26 -13.98
CA LEU A 192 -2.38 4.41 -13.14
C LEU A 192 -3.67 4.18 -13.93
N LEU A 193 -3.78 4.78 -15.12
CA LEU A 193 -4.94 4.59 -16.00
C LEU A 193 -5.09 3.13 -16.41
N GLU A 194 -3.99 2.49 -16.83
CA GLU A 194 -3.96 1.08 -17.22
C GLU A 194 -4.36 0.16 -16.05
N LYS A 195 -3.93 0.47 -14.82
CA LYS A 195 -4.35 -0.28 -13.61
C LYS A 195 -5.85 -0.14 -13.36
N ALA A 196 -6.40 1.07 -13.48
CA ALA A 196 -7.83 1.30 -13.32
C ALA A 196 -8.68 0.59 -14.40
N GLU A 197 -8.19 0.55 -15.65
CA GLU A 197 -8.83 -0.19 -16.74
C GLU A 197 -8.77 -1.71 -16.50
N LYS A 198 -7.62 -2.26 -16.09
CA LYS A 198 -7.47 -3.69 -15.74
C LYS A 198 -8.37 -4.15 -14.59
N LEU A 199 -8.65 -3.27 -13.63
CA LEU A 199 -9.58 -3.52 -12.53
C LEU A 199 -11.07 -3.45 -12.94
N GLY A 200 -11.32 -3.10 -14.21
CA GLY A 200 -12.66 -2.94 -14.77
C GLY A 200 -13.39 -1.69 -14.27
N LEU A 201 -12.65 -0.69 -13.76
CA LEU A 201 -13.23 0.54 -13.20
C LEU A 201 -13.49 1.60 -14.27
N ILE A 202 -12.63 1.65 -15.30
CA ILE A 202 -12.74 2.62 -16.38
C ILE A 202 -12.52 1.97 -17.75
N LYS A 203 -12.84 2.70 -18.81
CA LYS A 203 -12.43 2.44 -20.19
C LYS A 203 -11.60 3.61 -20.70
N ILE A 204 -10.47 3.34 -21.33
CA ILE A 204 -9.58 4.36 -21.90
C ILE A 204 -9.86 4.48 -23.40
N LYS A 205 -10.19 5.70 -23.87
CA LYS A 205 -10.32 6.01 -25.30
C LYS A 205 -9.19 6.95 -25.74
N PHE A 206 -8.47 6.55 -26.78
CA PHE A 206 -7.54 7.40 -27.52
C PHE A 206 -8.26 7.92 -28.75
N HIS A 207 -8.28 9.23 -28.93
CA HIS A 207 -8.99 9.90 -30.01
C HIS A 207 -8.26 11.19 -30.39
N PHE A 208 -8.48 11.69 -31.60
CA PHE A 208 -7.90 12.97 -32.03
C PHE A 208 -8.58 14.14 -31.31
N GLN A 209 -7.89 15.27 -31.24
CA GLN A 209 -8.36 16.48 -30.56
C GLN A 209 -9.71 17.01 -31.12
N TRP A 210 -9.94 16.84 -32.43
CA TRP A 210 -11.17 17.24 -33.11
C TRP A 210 -12.31 16.22 -32.96
N GLU A 211 -12.04 14.99 -32.54
CA GLU A 211 -13.07 13.96 -32.36
C GLU A 211 -13.86 14.18 -31.05
N ASP A 212 -15.15 13.83 -31.09
CA ASP A 212 -15.96 13.69 -29.88
C ASP A 212 -15.76 12.28 -29.30
N PRO A 213 -15.18 12.14 -28.10
CA PRO A 213 -14.90 10.84 -27.51
C PRO A 213 -16.16 10.03 -27.15
N ASN A 214 -17.34 10.66 -27.12
CA ASN A 214 -18.62 9.99 -26.90
C ASN A 214 -19.20 9.35 -28.18
N ASN A 215 -18.68 9.73 -29.35
CA ASN A 215 -19.19 9.27 -30.64
C ASN A 215 -18.32 8.13 -31.18
N GLU A 216 -18.93 7.03 -31.61
CA GLU A 216 -18.22 5.84 -32.14
C GLU A 216 -18.21 5.78 -33.69
N LYS A 217 -18.59 6.88 -34.36
CA LYS A 217 -18.50 6.99 -35.82
C LYS A 217 -17.06 6.80 -36.31
N GLU A 218 -16.96 6.36 -37.57
CA GLU A 218 -15.67 6.24 -38.28
C GLU A 218 -14.89 7.57 -38.24
N LEU A 219 -13.55 7.45 -38.30
CA LEU A 219 -12.61 8.57 -38.39
C LEU A 219 -13.13 9.66 -39.33
N ASP A 220 -13.31 10.85 -38.78
CA ASP A 220 -13.76 12.01 -39.54
C ASP A 220 -12.62 12.49 -40.46
N LYS A 221 -12.57 11.89 -41.66
CA LYS A 221 -11.58 12.21 -42.69
C LYS A 221 -11.61 13.68 -43.08
N GLU A 222 -12.76 14.34 -42.96
CA GLU A 222 -12.90 15.75 -43.31
C GLU A 222 -12.23 16.67 -42.28
N ASN A 223 -11.99 16.20 -41.05
CA ASN A 223 -11.33 16.97 -39.99
C ASN A 223 -9.92 16.46 -39.64
N ASP A 224 -9.48 15.37 -40.26
CA ASP A 224 -8.14 14.81 -40.06
C ASP A 224 -7.05 15.71 -40.69
N GLU A 225 -6.42 16.53 -39.86
CA GLU A 225 -5.32 17.42 -40.27
C GLU A 225 -4.11 16.67 -40.80
N ILE A 226 -3.82 15.47 -40.28
CA ILE A 226 -2.65 14.68 -40.71
C ILE A 226 -2.92 14.13 -42.11
N TYR A 227 -4.13 13.60 -42.33
CA TYR A 227 -4.60 13.18 -43.65
C TYR A 227 -4.53 14.34 -44.64
N LYS A 228 -5.04 15.53 -44.29
CA LYS A 228 -4.99 16.72 -45.16
C LYS A 228 -3.55 17.15 -45.50
N GLN A 229 -2.65 17.15 -44.52
CA GLN A 229 -1.26 17.53 -44.73
C GLN A 229 -0.54 16.56 -45.67
N ILE A 230 -0.70 15.26 -45.46
CA ILE A 230 -0.08 14.25 -46.33
C ILE A 230 -0.73 14.28 -47.72
N LEU A 231 -2.06 14.30 -47.80
CA LEU A 231 -2.78 14.36 -49.07
C LEU A 231 -2.40 15.59 -49.89
N GLY A 232 -2.27 16.76 -49.26
CA GLY A 232 -1.91 18.01 -49.93
C GLY A 232 -0.53 17.99 -50.61
N VAL A 233 0.37 17.10 -50.21
CA VAL A 233 1.67 16.89 -50.87
C VAL A 233 1.52 16.08 -52.17
N TYR A 234 0.50 15.22 -52.26
CA TYR A 234 0.33 14.28 -53.37
C TYR A 234 -0.76 14.68 -54.38
N THR A 235 -1.68 15.58 -54.03
CA THR A 235 -2.76 16.04 -54.93
C THR A 235 -2.33 17.17 -55.87
N SER A 236 -2.93 17.25 -57.07
CA SER A 236 -2.61 18.32 -58.03
C SER A 236 -3.17 19.68 -57.59
N GLN A 237 -2.52 20.77 -58.01
CA GLN A 237 -3.07 22.13 -57.85
C GLN A 237 -4.10 22.48 -58.92
N ASP A 238 -4.10 21.76 -60.04
CA ASP A 238 -4.95 22.03 -61.18
C ASP A 238 -6.29 21.28 -61.05
N LYS A 239 -7.33 22.03 -60.65
CA LYS A 239 -8.65 21.51 -60.28
C LYS A 239 -9.62 21.38 -61.46
N GLU A 240 -9.20 21.77 -62.68
CA GLU A 240 -10.07 21.73 -63.85
C GLU A 240 -9.86 20.47 -64.70
N ASP A 241 -8.70 19.83 -64.61
CA ASP A 241 -8.39 18.59 -65.34
C ASP A 241 -9.15 17.38 -64.76
N LYS A 242 -9.98 16.75 -65.60
CA LYS A 242 -10.74 15.54 -65.26
C LYS A 242 -9.84 14.35 -64.97
N PHE A 243 -8.69 14.22 -65.66
CA PHE A 243 -7.76 13.13 -65.46
C PHE A 243 -7.06 13.22 -64.09
N GLN A 244 -6.69 14.42 -63.65
CA GLN A 244 -6.12 14.62 -62.31
C GLN A 244 -7.13 14.34 -61.20
N LYS A 245 -8.41 14.66 -61.39
CA LYS A 245 -9.48 14.33 -60.43
C LYS A 245 -9.60 12.83 -60.20
N ASP A 246 -9.53 12.02 -61.26
CA ASP A 246 -9.63 10.56 -61.15
C ASP A 246 -8.41 9.96 -60.42
N TRP A 247 -7.21 10.48 -60.67
CA TRP A 247 -6.00 10.11 -59.93
C TRP A 247 -6.03 10.55 -58.47
N ASP A 248 -6.57 11.73 -58.19
CA ASP A 248 -6.71 12.24 -56.83
C ASP A 248 -7.67 11.37 -56.00
N ILE A 249 -8.73 10.82 -56.58
CA ILE A 249 -9.61 9.84 -55.92
C ILE A 249 -8.80 8.60 -55.50
N MET A 250 -7.92 8.09 -56.38
CA MET A 250 -7.05 6.96 -56.05
C MET A 250 -6.04 7.31 -54.94
N ARG A 251 -5.43 8.50 -54.97
CA ARG A 251 -4.50 8.99 -53.94
C ARG A 251 -5.20 9.17 -52.60
N GLN A 252 -6.42 9.71 -52.60
CA GLN A 252 -7.25 9.85 -51.40
C GLN A 252 -7.53 8.50 -50.74
N GLU A 253 -7.90 7.49 -51.52
CA GLU A 253 -8.14 6.13 -51.04
C GLU A 253 -6.84 5.47 -50.55
N THR A 254 -5.73 5.68 -51.26
CA THR A 254 -4.40 5.19 -50.87
C THR A 254 -3.97 5.77 -49.53
N ILE A 255 -4.04 7.09 -49.35
CA ILE A 255 -3.63 7.77 -48.12
C ILE A 255 -4.60 7.44 -46.97
N SER A 256 -5.89 7.25 -47.26
CA SER A 256 -6.86 6.81 -46.27
C SER A 256 -6.52 5.40 -45.75
N ASN A 257 -6.12 4.48 -46.64
CA ASN A 257 -5.69 3.14 -46.25
C ASN A 257 -4.34 3.19 -45.50
N LEU A 258 -3.39 4.02 -45.96
CA LEU A 258 -2.09 4.26 -45.34
C LEU A 258 -2.24 4.64 -43.86
N LEU A 259 -3.01 5.70 -43.58
CA LEU A 259 -3.17 6.21 -42.23
C LEU A 259 -4.09 5.31 -41.39
N GLY A 260 -5.30 5.01 -41.88
CA GLY A 260 -6.32 4.30 -41.11
C GLY A 260 -5.99 2.83 -40.84
N LYS A 261 -5.49 2.10 -41.84
CA LYS A 261 -5.25 0.64 -41.72
C LYS A 261 -3.84 0.30 -41.26
N TYR A 262 -2.82 1.06 -41.69
CA TYR A 262 -1.42 0.67 -41.49
C TYR A 262 -0.69 1.50 -40.44
N LEU A 263 -0.82 2.83 -40.44
CA LEU A 263 -0.02 3.71 -39.58
C LEU A 263 -0.67 3.99 -38.22
N TYR A 264 -1.91 4.47 -38.14
CA TYR A 264 -2.56 4.81 -36.86
C TYR A 264 -2.66 3.66 -35.87
N PRO A 265 -2.96 2.41 -36.26
CA PRO A 265 -2.92 1.29 -35.33
C PRO A 265 -1.52 1.06 -34.74
N LYS A 266 -0.48 1.15 -35.58
CA LYS A 266 0.93 1.03 -35.15
C LYS A 266 1.35 2.17 -34.25
N TYR A 267 1.00 3.41 -34.60
CA TYR A 267 1.28 4.59 -33.78
C TYR A 267 0.58 4.52 -32.43
N LYS A 268 -0.68 4.07 -32.39
CA LYS A 268 -1.40 3.87 -31.14
C LYS A 268 -0.70 2.84 -30.25
N GLN A 269 -0.22 1.73 -30.82
CA GLN A 269 0.53 0.73 -30.08
C GLN A 269 1.86 1.30 -29.56
N GLN A 270 2.66 1.92 -30.43
CA GLN A 270 3.93 2.56 -30.07
C GLN A 270 3.73 3.60 -28.96
N LEU A 271 2.72 4.46 -29.08
CA LEU A 271 2.42 5.48 -28.09
C LEU A 271 2.02 4.88 -26.74
N LYS A 272 1.25 3.79 -26.72
CA LYS A 272 0.89 3.09 -25.48
C LYS A 272 2.12 2.51 -24.78
N GLU A 273 3.06 1.96 -25.54
CA GLU A 273 4.31 1.42 -25.01
C GLU A 273 5.18 2.53 -24.43
N GLU A 274 5.33 3.65 -25.15
CA GLU A 274 6.06 4.84 -24.71
C GLU A 274 5.47 5.42 -23.40
N LEU A 275 4.15 5.63 -23.36
CA LEU A 275 3.43 6.11 -22.17
C LEU A 275 3.60 5.18 -20.97
N ARG A 276 3.59 3.87 -21.20
CA ARG A 276 3.79 2.88 -20.14
C ARG A 276 5.21 2.94 -19.60
N GLU A 277 6.21 2.95 -20.48
CA GLU A 277 7.61 3.04 -20.07
C GLU A 277 7.87 4.32 -19.27
N PHE A 278 7.41 5.45 -19.78
CA PHE A 278 7.53 6.74 -19.11
C PHE A 278 6.90 6.72 -17.71
N GLY A 279 5.64 6.26 -17.59
CA GLY A 279 4.96 6.17 -16.29
C GLY A 279 5.66 5.18 -15.33
N GLN A 280 6.24 4.10 -15.83
CA GLN A 280 7.03 3.18 -15.00
C GLN A 280 8.32 3.85 -14.49
N ASN A 281 9.03 4.60 -15.34
CA ASN A 281 10.25 5.30 -14.96
C ASN A 281 9.97 6.39 -13.91
N GLN A 282 8.86 7.13 -14.01
CA GLN A 282 8.42 8.08 -12.97
C GLN A 282 8.20 7.40 -11.62
N ILE A 283 7.50 6.25 -11.60
CA ILE A 283 7.29 5.49 -10.37
C ILE A 283 8.63 5.02 -9.78
N ILE A 284 9.54 4.52 -10.61
CA ILE A 284 10.87 4.08 -10.19
C ILE A 284 11.66 5.23 -9.58
N ARG A 285 11.66 6.42 -10.21
CA ARG A 285 12.31 7.63 -9.71
C ARG A 285 11.79 8.06 -8.34
N ASN A 286 10.47 8.04 -8.15
CA ASN A 286 9.86 8.37 -6.85
C ASN A 286 10.21 7.35 -5.77
N CYS A 287 10.26 6.06 -6.13
CA CYS A 287 10.75 5.01 -5.25
C CYS A 287 12.23 5.20 -4.89
N SER A 288 13.10 5.51 -5.86
CA SER A 288 14.55 5.63 -5.66
C SER A 288 14.89 6.85 -4.80
N GLN A 289 14.23 7.99 -5.00
CA GLN A 289 14.39 9.18 -4.16
C GLN A 289 14.00 8.92 -2.69
N LYS A 290 12.90 8.20 -2.45
CA LYS A 290 12.50 7.83 -1.08
C LYS A 290 13.48 6.85 -0.43
N PHE A 291 13.97 5.87 -1.21
CA PHE A 291 15.01 4.94 -0.76
C PHE A 291 16.29 5.69 -0.37
N TYR A 292 16.78 6.57 -1.25
CA TYR A 292 17.95 7.41 -1.00
C TYR A 292 17.80 8.27 0.27
N LYS A 293 16.65 8.94 0.42
CA LYS A 293 16.35 9.74 1.63
C LYS A 293 16.41 8.89 2.90
N GLN A 294 15.97 7.63 2.85
CA GLN A 294 16.04 6.73 4.00
C GLN A 294 17.50 6.32 4.30
N LEU A 295 18.31 6.02 3.27
CA LEU A 295 19.75 5.74 3.42
C LEU A 295 20.53 6.95 3.97
N LYS A 296 20.14 8.17 3.58
CA LYS A 296 20.71 9.43 4.07
C LYS A 296 20.25 9.83 5.47
N THR A 297 19.52 8.96 6.17
CA THR A 297 19.24 9.14 7.60
C THR A 297 20.47 8.74 8.41
N GLY A 298 21.00 9.68 9.17
CA GLY A 298 22.17 9.50 10.02
C GLY A 298 21.83 8.86 11.37
N PRO A 299 22.85 8.58 12.20
CA PRO A 299 22.67 8.09 13.57
C PRO A 299 21.76 9.00 14.39
N HIS A 300 21.01 8.43 15.33
CA HIS A 300 20.29 9.21 16.33
C HIS A 300 21.29 9.85 17.31
N LYS A 301 21.47 11.17 17.23
CA LYS A 301 22.31 11.92 18.16
C LYS A 301 21.47 12.26 19.39
N ALA A 302 21.86 11.73 20.55
CA ALA A 302 21.35 12.24 21.81
C ALA A 302 21.74 13.73 21.91
N ASN A 303 20.77 14.63 22.11
CA ASN A 303 21.02 16.05 22.25
C ASN A 303 21.85 16.28 23.53
N VAL A 304 23.18 16.40 23.44
CA VAL A 304 23.98 16.66 24.62
C VAL A 304 24.97 17.80 24.42
N ASN A 305 24.74 18.85 25.21
CA ASN A 305 25.74 19.83 25.64
C ASN A 305 26.83 19.19 26.53
N GLN A 306 27.29 17.96 26.23
CA GLN A 306 28.35 17.28 26.99
C GLN A 306 29.71 17.46 26.32
N THR A 307 30.66 17.90 27.13
CA THR A 307 32.09 18.04 26.82
C THR A 307 32.66 16.80 26.13
N ASN A 308 33.67 17.02 25.27
CA ASN A 308 34.39 16.06 24.43
C ASN A 308 34.83 14.70 25.05
N LYS A 309 34.71 14.49 26.37
CA LYS A 309 35.17 13.29 27.07
C LYS A 309 34.22 12.09 27.01
N ASP A 310 32.93 12.27 26.65
CA ASP A 310 31.93 11.18 26.60
C ASP A 310 31.57 10.68 25.19
N LYS A 311 32.30 11.12 24.16
CA LYS A 311 32.13 10.74 22.73
C LYS A 311 32.31 9.24 22.41
N GLY A 312 32.45 8.38 23.42
CA GLY A 312 32.77 6.95 23.27
C GLY A 312 31.67 5.96 23.69
N LYS A 313 30.45 6.40 24.07
CA LYS A 313 29.39 5.50 24.59
C LYS A 313 28.06 5.67 23.86
N GLU A 314 28.01 5.41 22.56
CA GLU A 314 26.78 5.33 21.74
C GLU A 314 26.00 4.02 21.98
N SER A 315 25.86 3.60 23.23
CA SER A 315 25.15 2.37 23.57
C SER A 315 23.63 2.57 23.54
N VAL A 316 22.91 1.62 22.95
CA VAL A 316 21.46 1.70 22.74
C VAL A 316 20.78 0.53 23.44
N MET A 317 19.71 0.83 24.17
CA MET A 317 18.79 -0.18 24.71
C MET A 317 17.50 -0.14 23.91
N SER A 318 17.12 -1.26 23.30
CA SER A 318 15.84 -1.39 22.61
C SER A 318 14.88 -2.23 23.44
N VAL A 319 13.60 -1.84 23.40
CA VAL A 319 12.50 -2.51 24.12
C VAL A 319 11.40 -2.81 23.13
N VAL A 320 11.04 -4.09 23.01
CA VAL A 320 10.02 -4.60 22.08
C VAL A 320 8.96 -5.36 22.86
N LEU A 321 7.69 -5.06 22.59
CA LEU A 321 6.57 -5.78 23.17
C LEU A 321 6.17 -6.99 22.31
N THR A 322 6.07 -8.17 22.90
CA THR A 322 5.55 -9.36 22.21
C THR A 322 4.02 -9.42 22.25
N PRO A 323 3.35 -10.22 21.39
CA PRO A 323 1.89 -10.41 21.41
C PRO A 323 1.36 -10.92 22.75
N ASN A 324 2.17 -11.68 23.49
CA ASN A 324 1.84 -12.20 24.81
C ASN A 324 2.08 -11.17 25.94
N ASN A 325 2.33 -9.90 25.60
CA ASN A 325 2.68 -8.81 26.51
C ASN A 325 3.98 -9.02 27.30
N HIS A 326 4.88 -9.90 26.84
CA HIS A 326 6.23 -10.00 27.39
C HIS A 326 7.13 -8.93 26.76
N LEU A 327 8.01 -8.34 27.58
CA LEU A 327 9.02 -7.39 27.13
C LEU A 327 10.30 -8.12 26.73
N VAL A 328 10.77 -7.84 25.51
CA VAL A 328 12.11 -8.22 25.06
C VAL A 328 12.97 -6.97 25.10
N ILE A 329 14.08 -7.03 25.82
CA ILE A 329 15.01 -5.92 25.99
C ILE A 329 16.37 -6.37 25.51
N VAL A 330 16.94 -5.64 24.54
CA VAL A 330 18.29 -5.88 24.02
C VAL A 330 19.13 -4.64 24.26
N PHE A 331 20.38 -4.87 24.65
CA PHE A 331 21.37 -3.80 24.84
C PHE A 331 22.54 -4.02 23.89
N VAL A 332 22.90 -2.99 23.15
CA VAL A 332 24.04 -3.01 22.23
C VAL A 332 25.08 -1.97 22.62
N ASP A 333 26.35 -2.32 22.40
CA ASP A 333 27.46 -1.38 22.49
C ASP A 333 27.50 -0.41 21.30
N LYS A 334 28.51 0.46 21.24
CA LYS A 334 28.70 1.44 20.16
C LYS A 334 28.95 0.83 18.76
N TYR A 335 29.18 -0.49 18.67
CA TYR A 335 29.40 -1.21 17.43
C TYR A 335 28.22 -2.13 17.09
N GLY A 336 27.07 -1.97 17.75
CA GLY A 336 25.89 -2.79 17.47
C GLY A 336 26.02 -4.25 17.91
N VAL A 337 26.94 -4.55 18.84
CA VAL A 337 27.13 -5.89 19.40
C VAL A 337 26.29 -6.04 20.66
N GLU A 338 25.53 -7.12 20.72
CA GLU A 338 24.69 -7.47 21.87
C GLU A 338 25.52 -7.75 23.12
N ILE A 339 25.11 -7.19 24.27
CA ILE A 339 25.77 -7.40 25.56
C ILE A 339 24.91 -8.33 26.43
N ASN A 340 25.20 -9.62 26.38
CA ASN A 340 24.38 -10.70 26.96
C ASN A 340 24.51 -10.94 28.48
N LYS A 341 25.18 -10.06 29.27
CA LYS A 341 25.60 -10.39 30.65
C LYS A 341 25.42 -9.31 31.73
N LEU A 342 24.55 -8.33 31.52
CA LEU A 342 24.36 -7.27 32.52
C LEU A 342 22.91 -7.18 32.99
N THR A 343 22.70 -7.17 34.30
CA THR A 343 21.42 -6.76 34.89
C THR A 343 21.11 -5.31 34.49
N LEU A 344 19.83 -4.95 34.27
CA LEU A 344 19.34 -3.57 34.05
C LEU A 344 19.91 -2.55 35.05
N LYS A 345 20.37 -3.02 36.21
CA LYS A 345 21.04 -2.22 37.24
C LYS A 345 22.42 -1.68 36.85
N GLN A 346 23.16 -2.41 36.03
CA GLN A 346 24.55 -2.12 35.63
C GLN A 346 24.65 -1.40 34.28
N ILE A 347 23.56 -1.35 33.52
CA ILE A 347 23.51 -0.78 32.18
C ILE A 347 23.14 0.71 32.25
N LYS A 348 23.96 1.57 31.63
CA LYS A 348 23.72 3.01 31.46
C LYS A 348 23.59 3.31 29.97
N PRO A 349 22.42 3.04 29.35
CA PRO A 349 22.25 3.27 27.92
C PRO A 349 22.23 4.76 27.63
N LEU A 350 22.84 5.18 26.52
CA LEU A 350 22.73 6.57 26.07
C LEU A 350 21.32 6.81 25.55
N LEU A 351 20.83 5.91 24.70
CA LEU A 351 19.52 5.97 24.08
C LEU A 351 18.66 4.77 24.49
N ILE A 352 17.41 5.01 24.87
CA ILE A 352 16.40 3.97 25.06
C ILE A 352 15.38 4.11 23.93
N VAL A 353 15.13 3.02 23.21
CA VAL A 353 14.25 3.00 22.05
C VAL A 353 13.14 1.99 22.31
N VAL A 354 11.91 2.47 22.37
CA VAL A 354 10.73 1.61 22.50
C VAL A 354 10.14 1.40 21.10
N ALA A 355 9.99 0.14 20.67
CA ALA A 355 9.39 -0.16 19.38
C ALA A 355 7.95 0.35 19.33
N ALA A 356 7.59 1.07 18.27
CA ALA A 356 6.22 1.50 18.00
C ALA A 356 5.38 0.35 17.41
N ASN A 357 5.40 -0.79 18.09
CA ASN A 357 4.85 -2.04 17.54
C ASN A 357 3.48 -2.40 18.10
N ASP A 358 3.00 -1.74 19.16
CA ASP A 358 1.65 -1.91 19.71
C ASP A 358 1.23 -0.64 20.46
N ILE A 359 -0.08 -0.41 20.61
CA ILE A 359 -0.63 0.68 21.42
C ILE A 359 -0.05 0.67 22.84
N LYS A 360 0.13 -0.51 23.44
CA LYS A 360 0.68 -0.68 24.80
C LYS A 360 2.13 -0.22 24.93
N SER A 361 2.87 -0.05 23.82
CA SER A 361 4.21 0.54 23.82
C SER A 361 4.24 1.97 24.37
N THR A 362 3.10 2.66 24.36
CA THR A 362 2.97 3.99 24.96
C THR A 362 3.18 3.99 26.47
N LYS A 363 2.48 3.09 27.17
CA LYS A 363 2.65 2.89 28.61
C LYS A 363 4.08 2.43 28.94
N ILE A 364 4.66 1.56 28.12
CA ILE A 364 6.04 1.09 28.30
C ILE A 364 7.03 2.26 28.17
N LYS A 365 6.81 3.17 27.21
CA LYS A 365 7.64 4.37 27.07
C LYS A 365 7.57 5.25 28.31
N GLU A 366 6.38 5.47 28.87
CA GLU A 366 6.19 6.22 30.12
C GLU A 366 6.92 5.56 31.29
N GLU A 367 6.75 4.24 31.48
CA GLU A 367 7.44 3.47 32.52
C GLU A 367 8.98 3.53 32.36
N MET A 368 9.48 3.55 31.12
CA MET A 368 10.92 3.69 30.84
C MET A 368 11.44 5.10 31.12
N ILE A 369 10.62 6.14 30.90
CA ILE A 369 10.93 7.52 31.30
C ILE A 369 11.03 7.60 32.82
N GLU A 370 10.01 7.11 33.54
CA GLU A 370 9.98 7.10 35.01
C GLU A 370 11.16 6.32 35.61
N TYR A 371 11.45 5.12 35.08
CA TYR A 371 12.61 4.33 35.49
C TYR A 371 13.91 5.11 35.30
N ARG A 372 14.07 5.80 34.16
CA ARG A 372 15.26 6.58 33.86
C ARG A 372 15.41 7.77 34.78
N GLU A 373 14.34 8.55 34.99
CA GLU A 373 14.33 9.71 35.89
C GLU A 373 14.68 9.33 37.33
N SER A 374 14.19 8.18 37.80
CA SER A 374 14.49 7.67 39.15
C SER A 374 15.98 7.36 39.35
N LYS A 375 16.70 7.05 38.27
CA LYS A 375 18.12 6.64 38.29
C LYS A 375 19.10 7.70 37.81
N TYR A 376 18.67 8.58 36.91
CA TYR A 376 19.52 9.50 36.18
C TYR A 376 18.85 10.89 36.15
N LYS A 377 19.59 11.94 36.52
CA LYS A 377 19.09 13.32 36.62
C LYS A 377 18.77 14.02 35.27
N TYR A 378 18.74 13.29 34.15
CA TYR A 378 18.62 13.87 32.80
C TYR A 378 17.48 13.22 32.01
N THR A 379 16.66 14.04 31.35
CA THR A 379 15.31 13.73 30.86
C THR A 379 15.19 13.27 29.40
N ASP A 380 16.26 13.32 28.59
CA ASP A 380 16.03 13.60 27.17
C ASP A 380 15.94 12.40 26.18
N TRP A 381 16.23 11.15 26.53
CA TRP A 381 16.46 10.11 25.47
C TRP A 381 15.73 8.78 25.63
N VAL A 382 14.41 8.82 25.85
CA VAL A 382 13.52 7.68 25.55
C VAL A 382 12.68 8.05 24.33
N THR A 383 12.88 7.35 23.21
CA THR A 383 12.19 7.63 21.94
C THR A 383 11.47 6.41 21.39
N TYR A 384 10.59 6.63 20.42
CA TYR A 384 9.98 5.55 19.66
C TYR A 384 10.86 5.16 18.47
N GLY A 385 10.94 3.86 18.20
CA GLY A 385 11.62 3.31 17.04
C GLY A 385 10.66 2.71 16.01
N ASP A 386 10.91 2.95 14.73
CA ASP A 386 10.22 2.28 13.63
C ASP A 386 10.76 0.86 13.47
N ASP A 387 9.91 -0.13 13.74
CA ASP A 387 10.27 -1.54 13.72
C ASP A 387 10.07 -2.22 12.35
N THR A 388 9.73 -1.47 11.29
CA THR A 388 9.46 -2.06 9.96
C THR A 388 10.68 -2.77 9.38
N ILE A 389 11.81 -2.07 9.28
CA ILE A 389 13.07 -2.64 8.77
C ILE A 389 13.56 -3.77 9.70
N PRO A 390 13.57 -3.58 11.04
CA PRO A 390 13.85 -4.65 11.99
C PRO A 390 13.01 -5.91 11.83
N GLN A 391 11.69 -5.79 11.63
CA GLN A 391 10.81 -6.93 11.36
C GLN A 391 11.18 -7.64 10.06
N MET A 392 11.53 -6.91 9.01
CA MET A 392 11.94 -7.50 7.73
C MET A 392 13.26 -8.28 7.86
N ILE A 393 14.21 -7.76 8.63
CA ILE A 393 15.50 -8.43 8.89
C ILE A 393 15.29 -9.69 9.74
N ALA A 394 14.52 -9.60 10.82
CA ALA A 394 14.22 -10.74 11.68
C ALA A 394 13.54 -11.88 10.91
N ARG A 395 12.56 -11.57 10.05
CA ARG A 395 11.90 -12.55 9.17
C ARG A 395 12.86 -13.21 8.18
N ARG A 396 13.79 -12.44 7.60
CA ARG A 396 14.83 -12.98 6.72
C ARG A 396 15.74 -13.95 7.47
N ASN A 397 16.19 -13.60 8.67
CA ASN A 397 17.04 -14.44 9.51
C ASN A 397 16.32 -15.74 9.93
N LYS A 398 15.02 -15.64 10.26
CA LYS A 398 14.18 -16.80 10.59
C LYS A 398 14.05 -17.79 9.43
N ASN A 399 13.81 -17.31 8.21
CA ASN A 399 13.71 -18.20 7.04
C ASN A 399 15.02 -18.95 6.74
N ASN A 400 16.16 -18.40 7.12
CA ASN A 400 17.46 -19.09 7.00
C ASN A 400 17.68 -20.13 8.12
N ASN A 401 17.02 -19.97 9.27
CA ASN A 401 17.16 -20.82 10.46
C ASN A 401 15.80 -21.43 10.84
N MET A 402 15.44 -22.57 10.23
CA MET A 402 14.14 -23.26 10.38
C MET A 402 13.76 -23.71 11.81
N ASN A 403 14.67 -23.59 12.79
CA ASN A 403 14.50 -24.07 14.17
C ASN A 403 14.40 -22.96 15.22
N SER A 404 14.03 -21.71 14.87
CA SER A 404 13.99 -20.61 15.85
C SER A 404 12.67 -20.52 16.62
N ASP A 405 12.76 -20.46 17.94
CA ASP A 405 11.65 -20.15 18.85
C ASP A 405 11.01 -18.79 18.51
N SER A 406 9.69 -18.64 18.72
CA SER A 406 8.97 -17.38 18.48
C SER A 406 9.56 -16.19 19.23
N ASN A 407 10.16 -16.42 20.40
CA ASN A 407 10.82 -15.37 21.19
C ASN A 407 12.13 -14.88 20.54
N GLN A 408 12.83 -15.73 19.78
CA GLN A 408 14.07 -15.36 19.10
C GLN A 408 13.82 -14.30 18.02
N GLU A 409 12.68 -14.37 17.33
CA GLU A 409 12.30 -13.36 16.34
C GLU A 409 12.20 -11.95 16.96
N TYR A 410 11.64 -11.82 18.16
CA TYR A 410 11.53 -10.53 18.85
C TYR A 410 12.88 -10.04 19.41
N VAL A 411 13.79 -10.95 19.76
CA VAL A 411 15.17 -10.60 20.11
C VAL A 411 15.89 -10.02 18.88
N GLU A 412 15.75 -10.65 17.72
CA GLU A 412 16.30 -10.14 16.45
C GLU A 412 15.70 -8.78 16.08
N ILE A 413 14.39 -8.58 16.27
CA ILE A 413 13.73 -7.27 16.06
C ILE A 413 14.34 -6.23 17.00
N ALA A 414 14.50 -6.54 18.29
CA ALA A 414 15.08 -5.62 19.26
C ALA A 414 16.54 -5.28 18.91
N LEU A 415 17.35 -6.29 18.55
CA LEU A 415 18.73 -6.11 18.14
C LEU A 415 18.85 -5.24 16.88
N SER A 416 18.05 -5.55 15.86
CA SER A 416 18.02 -4.79 14.62
C SER A 416 17.50 -3.37 14.82
N LEU A 417 16.52 -3.15 15.71
CA LEU A 417 16.04 -1.81 16.04
C LEU A 417 17.13 -0.95 16.68
N ALA A 418 17.94 -1.53 17.58
CA ALA A 418 19.05 -0.82 18.19
C ALA A 418 20.11 -0.44 17.14
N ARG A 419 20.47 -1.37 16.25
CA ARG A 419 21.39 -1.13 15.12
C ARG A 419 20.86 -0.10 14.12
N TYR A 420 19.57 -0.14 13.83
CA TYR A 420 18.91 0.83 12.94
C TYR A 420 19.05 2.25 13.49
N MET A 421 18.96 2.46 14.79
CA MET A 421 19.11 3.78 15.42
C MET A 421 20.57 4.26 15.46
N GLN A 422 21.53 3.33 15.44
CA GLN A 422 22.97 3.63 15.35
C GLN A 422 23.43 3.89 13.92
N ASN A 423 22.98 3.10 12.95
CA ASN A 423 23.34 3.29 11.54
C ASN A 423 22.22 2.79 10.61
N PRO A 424 21.22 3.65 10.29
CA PRO A 424 20.12 3.28 9.41
C PRO A 424 20.59 2.76 8.05
N LEU A 425 21.62 3.39 7.45
CA LEU A 425 22.20 3.00 6.16
C LEU A 425 22.63 1.51 6.16
N SER A 426 23.43 1.10 7.14
CA SER A 426 23.93 -0.27 7.24
C SER A 426 22.81 -1.26 7.42
N GLU A 427 21.87 -0.95 8.31
CA GLU A 427 20.79 -1.86 8.65
C GLU A 427 19.81 -2.02 7.49
N ILE A 428 19.50 -0.96 6.73
CA ILE A 428 18.70 -1.06 5.50
C ILE A 428 19.43 -1.92 4.45
N LEU A 429 20.74 -1.71 4.25
CA LEU A 429 21.52 -2.48 3.28
C LEU A 429 21.72 -3.94 3.69
N ASN A 430 21.42 -4.31 4.94
CA ASN A 430 21.30 -5.73 5.34
C ASN A 430 20.09 -6.43 4.72
N LEU A 431 19.10 -5.69 4.19
CA LEU A 431 18.03 -6.25 3.36
C LEU A 431 18.45 -6.49 1.91
N TRP A 432 19.59 -5.94 1.46
CA TRP A 432 20.05 -6.10 0.08
C TRP A 432 20.35 -7.56 -0.27
N SER A 433 20.11 -7.90 -1.53
CA SER A 433 20.58 -9.14 -2.14
C SER A 433 20.75 -8.91 -3.65
N GLU A 434 21.81 -9.50 -4.22
CA GLU A 434 21.97 -9.52 -5.67
C GLU A 434 20.85 -10.31 -6.37
N ASP A 435 20.31 -11.33 -5.70
CA ASP A 435 19.12 -12.04 -6.16
C ASP A 435 17.87 -11.17 -5.95
N ILE A 436 17.28 -10.74 -7.06
CA ILE A 436 16.08 -9.89 -7.09
C ILE A 436 14.96 -10.46 -6.22
N ARG A 437 14.78 -11.78 -6.17
CA ARG A 437 13.69 -12.41 -5.40
C ARG A 437 13.92 -12.40 -3.89
N LYS A 438 15.17 -12.27 -3.46
CA LYS A 438 15.59 -12.25 -2.05
C LYS A 438 15.96 -10.84 -1.56
N ASN A 439 15.93 -9.85 -2.45
CA ASN A 439 16.27 -8.47 -2.12
C ASN A 439 15.11 -7.81 -1.35
N GLY A 440 15.27 -7.69 -0.04
CA GLY A 440 14.27 -7.10 0.85
C GLY A 440 14.09 -5.60 0.64
N CYS A 441 15.08 -4.88 0.09
CA CYS A 441 14.95 -3.45 -0.20
C CYS A 441 13.83 -3.17 -1.21
N LEU A 442 13.60 -4.10 -2.16
CA LEU A 442 12.55 -3.99 -3.19
C LEU A 442 11.13 -4.16 -2.63
N LEU A 443 10.99 -4.69 -1.41
CA LEU A 443 9.71 -4.93 -0.75
C LEU A 443 9.28 -3.78 0.15
N ILE A 444 10.14 -2.77 0.35
CA ILE A 444 9.80 -1.59 1.12
C ILE A 444 8.77 -0.78 0.30
N PRO A 445 7.57 -0.48 0.86
CA PRO A 445 6.47 0.11 0.10
C PRO A 445 6.64 1.63 -0.05
N TYR A 446 7.45 2.07 -1.01
CA TYR A 446 7.69 3.50 -1.26
C TYR A 446 6.62 4.15 -2.15
N HIS A 447 5.97 3.38 -3.03
CA HIS A 447 4.94 3.89 -3.93
C HIS A 447 3.73 2.94 -4.07
N PRO A 448 2.47 3.44 -4.12
CA PRO A 448 1.27 2.59 -4.26
C PRO A 448 1.20 1.76 -5.55
N LEU A 449 1.93 2.18 -6.59
CA LEU A 449 2.04 1.49 -7.89
C LEU A 449 3.41 0.83 -8.09
N GLN A 450 4.19 0.64 -7.03
CA GLN A 450 5.51 -0.03 -7.12
C GLN A 450 5.39 -1.47 -7.65
N ASP A 451 4.24 -2.11 -7.48
CA ASP A 451 3.92 -3.43 -8.04
C ASP A 451 3.77 -3.44 -9.57
N GLN A 452 3.65 -2.26 -10.20
CA GLN A 452 3.46 -2.11 -11.65
C GLN A 452 4.77 -1.89 -12.41
N VAL A 453 5.93 -1.89 -11.73
CA VAL A 453 7.25 -1.67 -12.34
C VAL A 453 8.08 -2.95 -12.36
N LYS A 454 9.00 -3.05 -13.32
CA LYS A 454 9.93 -4.18 -13.39
C LYS A 454 10.95 -4.09 -12.24
N LEU A 455 11.01 -5.12 -11.41
CA LEU A 455 11.92 -5.19 -10.26
C LEU A 455 13.41 -5.08 -10.64
N SER A 456 13.80 -5.47 -11.86
CA SER A 456 15.17 -5.32 -12.35
C SER A 456 15.57 -3.86 -12.55
N LYS A 457 14.70 -3.05 -13.18
CA LYS A 457 14.91 -1.60 -13.32
C LYS A 457 14.94 -0.93 -11.94
N LEU A 458 14.03 -1.33 -11.04
CA LEU A 458 13.99 -0.80 -9.67
C LEU A 458 15.26 -1.13 -8.86
N LYS A 459 15.78 -2.38 -8.96
CA LYS A 459 17.04 -2.76 -8.32
C LYS A 459 18.20 -1.91 -8.83
N ALA A 460 18.33 -1.75 -10.14
CA ALA A 460 19.41 -0.95 -10.73
C ALA A 460 19.41 0.49 -10.19
N GLU A 461 18.23 1.11 -10.11
CA GLU A 461 18.11 2.45 -9.52
C GLU A 461 18.40 2.47 -8.01
N TYR A 462 17.98 1.45 -7.25
CA TYR A 462 18.34 1.39 -5.83
C TYR A 462 19.83 1.14 -5.61
N GLU A 463 20.48 0.39 -6.49
CA GLU A 463 21.93 0.16 -6.47
C GLU A 463 22.68 1.47 -6.65
N LYS A 464 22.29 2.27 -7.65
CA LYS A 464 22.79 3.63 -7.89
C LYS A 464 22.67 4.53 -6.66
N GLN A 465 21.49 4.55 -6.02
CA GLN A 465 21.27 5.32 -4.80
C GLN A 465 22.07 4.80 -3.59
N ALA A 466 22.27 3.47 -3.49
CA ALA A 466 23.09 2.85 -2.45
C ALA A 466 24.57 3.19 -2.64
N VAL A 467 25.08 3.12 -3.87
CA VAL A 467 26.45 3.55 -4.22
C VAL A 467 26.65 5.01 -3.83
N GLN A 468 25.75 5.90 -4.24
CA GLN A 468 25.85 7.31 -3.86
C GLN A 468 25.88 7.50 -2.34
N ALA A 469 24.90 6.96 -1.62
CA ALA A 469 24.80 7.14 -0.17
C ALA A 469 26.01 6.59 0.58
N VAL A 470 26.50 5.40 0.20
CA VAL A 470 27.65 4.76 0.86
C VAL A 470 28.95 5.52 0.61
N ASN A 471 29.21 6.01 -0.60
CA ASN A 471 30.42 6.79 -0.89
C ASN A 471 30.38 8.18 -0.23
N GLU A 472 29.22 8.84 -0.19
CA GLU A 472 29.04 10.09 0.54
C GLU A 472 29.30 9.91 2.04
N VAL A 473 28.76 8.85 2.66
CA VAL A 473 28.98 8.57 4.09
C VAL A 473 30.40 8.09 4.36
N GLY A 474 30.96 7.29 3.45
CA GLY A 474 32.23 6.59 3.63
C GLY A 474 32.15 5.51 4.72
N ILE A 475 33.12 4.60 4.73
CA ILE A 475 33.10 3.44 5.64
C ILE A 475 34.44 3.23 6.33
N ASP A 476 34.40 2.75 7.57
CA ASP A 476 35.60 2.29 8.28
C ASP A 476 35.81 0.80 8.01
N ILE A 477 36.92 0.48 7.33
CA ILE A 477 37.23 -0.88 6.92
C ILE A 477 37.44 -1.83 8.11
N ASN A 478 38.00 -1.33 9.21
CA ASN A 478 38.29 -2.16 10.37
C ASN A 478 37.01 -2.51 11.15
N ILE A 479 36.03 -1.59 11.17
CA ILE A 479 34.69 -1.87 11.73
C ILE A 479 34.00 -2.95 10.90
N LEU A 480 34.05 -2.85 9.57
CA LEU A 480 33.43 -3.84 8.66
C LEU A 480 33.99 -5.24 8.84
N VAL A 481 35.32 -5.34 8.93
CA VAL A 481 36.00 -6.62 9.13
C VAL A 481 35.67 -7.22 10.50
N GLY A 482 35.57 -6.38 11.53
CA GLY A 482 35.23 -6.83 12.89
C GLY A 482 33.77 -7.27 13.09
N PHE A 483 32.83 -6.73 12.30
CA PHE A 483 31.40 -6.89 12.56
C PHE A 483 30.58 -7.17 11.28
N ASN A 484 30.02 -8.39 11.21
CA ASN A 484 29.28 -8.88 10.03
C ASN A 484 28.13 -7.97 9.57
N HIS A 485 27.40 -7.37 10.51
CA HIS A 485 26.22 -6.55 10.19
C HIS A 485 26.57 -5.19 9.54
N TYR A 486 27.85 -4.82 9.44
CA TYR A 486 28.29 -3.69 8.64
C TYR A 486 28.67 -4.08 7.20
N GLN A 487 29.09 -5.34 6.97
CA GLN A 487 29.86 -5.76 5.78
C GLN A 487 29.16 -5.49 4.44
N ASN A 488 27.83 -5.57 4.40
CA ASN A 488 27.06 -5.37 3.17
C ASN A 488 27.22 -3.99 2.52
N GLN A 489 27.67 -2.98 3.28
CA GLN A 489 27.95 -1.65 2.72
C GLN A 489 29.15 -1.66 1.75
N LEU A 490 30.12 -2.55 1.97
CA LEU A 490 31.39 -2.55 1.24
C LEU A 490 31.22 -2.76 -0.28
N GLN A 491 30.18 -3.49 -0.70
CA GLN A 491 29.91 -3.74 -2.12
C GLN A 491 29.47 -2.50 -2.90
N PHE A 492 29.08 -1.43 -2.22
CA PHE A 492 28.58 -0.19 -2.84
C PHE A 492 29.64 0.92 -2.91
N ILE A 493 30.86 0.67 -2.44
CA ILE A 493 31.95 1.61 -2.61
C ILE A 493 32.39 1.65 -4.07
N SER A 494 32.69 2.84 -4.58
CA SER A 494 33.19 3.05 -5.94
C SER A 494 34.37 2.13 -6.26
N GLY A 495 34.26 1.35 -7.33
CA GLY A 495 35.27 0.37 -7.76
C GLY A 495 35.14 -1.02 -7.12
N LEU A 496 34.28 -1.18 -6.11
CA LEU A 496 33.92 -2.46 -5.53
C LEU A 496 32.55 -2.93 -6.03
N GLY A 497 32.33 -4.22 -5.88
CA GLY A 497 31.06 -4.91 -6.13
C GLY A 497 31.02 -6.14 -5.22
N PRO A 498 29.96 -6.97 -5.26
CA PRO A 498 29.76 -8.07 -4.31
C PRO A 498 30.97 -9.03 -4.25
N ILE A 499 31.52 -9.38 -5.42
CA ILE A 499 32.67 -10.29 -5.53
C ILE A 499 33.94 -9.67 -4.94
N LYS A 500 34.25 -8.42 -5.32
CA LYS A 500 35.48 -7.73 -4.87
C LYS A 500 35.41 -7.42 -3.37
N ALA A 501 34.25 -7.03 -2.86
CA ALA A 501 34.02 -6.77 -1.44
C ALA A 501 34.24 -8.03 -0.60
N TYR A 502 33.67 -9.17 -1.03
CA TYR A 502 33.87 -10.45 -0.35
C TYR A 502 35.34 -10.88 -0.35
N SER A 503 36.00 -10.81 -1.52
CA SER A 503 37.42 -11.14 -1.64
C SER A 503 38.30 -10.26 -0.75
N LEU A 504 38.01 -8.96 -0.65
CA LEU A 504 38.75 -8.02 0.19
C LEU A 504 38.65 -8.40 1.67
N ILE A 505 37.45 -8.68 2.18
CA ILE A 505 37.25 -9.10 3.58
C ILE A 505 38.02 -10.40 3.87
N GLN A 506 37.95 -11.39 2.97
CA GLN A 506 38.69 -12.64 3.12
C GLN A 506 40.20 -12.44 3.14
N LYS A 507 40.74 -11.60 2.25
CA LYS A 507 42.18 -11.30 2.21
C LYS A 507 42.65 -10.59 3.48
N ILE A 508 41.84 -9.69 4.04
CA ILE A 508 42.17 -9.00 5.29
C ILE A 508 42.19 -10.00 6.46
N ASN A 509 41.16 -10.83 6.59
CA ASN A 509 41.09 -11.83 7.66
C ASN A 509 42.25 -12.85 7.60
N THR A 510 42.64 -13.28 6.40
CA THR A 510 43.71 -14.26 6.21
C THR A 510 45.12 -13.67 6.35
N LYS A 511 45.41 -12.51 5.74
CA LYS A 511 46.76 -11.92 5.72
C LYS A 511 47.11 -11.15 6.98
N SER A 512 46.15 -10.44 7.56
CA SER A 512 46.41 -9.63 8.74
C SER A 512 46.39 -10.46 10.03
N GLY A 513 46.03 -11.75 10.00
CA GLY A 513 45.91 -12.56 11.23
C GLY A 513 44.93 -11.94 12.24
N ASN A 514 43.81 -11.39 11.74
CA ASN A 514 42.89 -10.52 12.48
C ASN A 514 43.49 -9.20 13.02
N SER A 515 44.69 -8.80 12.60
CA SER A 515 45.22 -7.47 12.90
C SER A 515 44.53 -6.40 12.05
N LYS A 516 44.33 -5.22 12.65
CA LYS A 516 43.68 -4.08 12.00
C LYS A 516 44.56 -3.52 10.89
N ILE A 517 43.95 -3.11 9.78
CA ILE A 517 44.63 -2.32 8.75
C ILE A 517 45.05 -0.98 9.38
N ARG A 518 46.32 -0.61 9.23
CA ARG A 518 46.92 0.60 9.82
C ARG A 518 47.17 1.71 8.82
N SER A 519 47.18 1.43 7.52
CA SER A 519 47.26 2.49 6.52
C SER A 519 46.68 2.11 5.16
N ARG A 520 46.26 3.11 4.37
CA ARG A 520 45.80 2.90 2.99
C ARG A 520 46.89 2.30 2.10
N LYS A 521 48.16 2.54 2.44
CA LYS A 521 49.32 1.96 1.75
C LYS A 521 49.27 0.42 1.76
N GLN A 522 48.83 -0.20 2.86
CA GLN A 522 48.72 -1.66 2.98
C GLN A 522 47.67 -2.29 2.05
N MET A 523 46.74 -1.49 1.51
CA MET A 523 45.70 -2.00 0.61
C MET A 523 46.22 -2.26 -0.80
N PHE A 524 47.16 -1.45 -1.28
CA PHE A 524 47.67 -1.53 -2.65
C PHE A 524 49.11 -2.02 -2.77
N PHE A 525 50.00 -1.70 -1.81
CA PHE A 525 51.40 -2.10 -1.91
C PHE A 525 51.57 -3.59 -1.61
N LYS A 526 52.33 -4.28 -2.49
CA LYS A 526 52.80 -5.64 -2.24
C LYS A 526 53.91 -5.58 -1.17
N GLU A 527 53.70 -6.23 -0.03
CA GLU A 527 54.83 -6.52 0.88
C GLU A 527 55.75 -7.56 0.23
N GLU A 528 57.02 -7.62 0.63
CA GLU A 528 58.10 -8.39 -0.03
C GLU A 528 57.80 -9.91 -0.20
N LYS A 529 56.76 -10.44 0.46
CA LYS A 529 56.29 -11.84 0.32
C LYS A 529 54.78 -11.99 0.11
N GLY A 530 54.05 -10.93 -0.28
CA GLY A 530 52.58 -10.94 -0.34
C GLY A 530 51.98 -10.28 -1.58
N GLU A 531 50.82 -10.77 -2.01
CA GLU A 531 50.00 -10.10 -3.02
C GLU A 531 49.31 -8.86 -2.43
N ALA A 532 49.02 -7.83 -3.24
CA ALA A 532 48.21 -6.69 -2.82
C ALA A 532 46.80 -7.13 -2.40
N LEU A 533 46.14 -6.36 -1.51
CA LEU A 533 44.75 -6.65 -1.14
C LEU A 533 43.81 -6.35 -2.30
N MET A 534 44.10 -5.31 -3.08
CA MET A 534 43.34 -4.88 -4.26
C MET A 534 44.22 -4.37 -5.40
N GLU A 535 43.64 -4.30 -6.59
CA GLU A 535 44.27 -3.78 -7.81
C GLU A 535 44.40 -2.24 -7.79
N ALA A 536 45.34 -1.70 -8.58
CA ALA A 536 45.64 -0.27 -8.64
C ALA A 536 44.41 0.59 -8.96
N THR A 537 43.67 0.23 -10.02
CA THR A 537 42.48 0.97 -10.47
C THR A 537 41.36 0.90 -9.45
N VAL A 538 41.15 -0.27 -8.84
CA VAL A 538 40.16 -0.44 -7.76
C VAL A 538 40.51 0.43 -6.57
N PHE A 539 41.79 0.41 -6.15
CA PHE A 539 42.28 1.25 -5.06
C PHE A 539 42.11 2.75 -5.38
N GLN A 540 42.46 3.18 -6.59
CA GLN A 540 42.29 4.57 -7.03
C GLN A 540 40.83 5.03 -6.91
N ASN A 541 39.88 4.17 -7.30
CA ASN A 541 38.46 4.46 -7.22
C ASN A 541 37.91 4.50 -5.79
N CYS A 542 38.43 3.66 -4.88
CA CYS A 542 37.82 3.48 -3.56
C CYS A 542 38.51 4.23 -2.40
N ASN A 543 39.81 4.53 -2.50
CA ASN A 543 40.63 4.86 -1.33
C ASN A 543 40.11 6.07 -0.52
N GLY A 544 39.58 7.11 -1.16
CA GLY A 544 39.03 8.30 -0.48
C GLY A 544 37.75 8.04 0.31
N PHE A 545 37.07 6.91 0.06
CA PHE A 545 35.83 6.52 0.73
C PHE A 545 36.05 5.54 1.89
N LEU A 546 37.28 5.00 2.01
CA LEU A 546 37.68 4.08 3.08
C LEU A 546 38.42 4.84 4.18
N LYS A 547 37.78 4.99 5.34
CA LYS A 547 38.39 5.51 6.56
C LYS A 547 39.24 4.42 7.21
N ILE A 548 40.43 4.79 7.68
CA ILE A 548 41.29 3.92 8.47
C ILE A 548 41.80 4.70 9.69
N GLU A 549 41.45 4.22 10.88
CA GLU A 549 42.07 4.70 12.12
C GLU A 549 43.44 4.02 12.31
N GLY A 550 44.47 4.65 11.75
CA GLY A 550 45.82 4.11 11.78
C GLY A 550 46.92 5.18 11.80
N ASP A 551 48.03 4.84 11.17
CA ASP A 551 49.34 5.51 11.33
C ASP A 551 49.38 6.87 10.60
N HIS A 552 48.76 6.99 9.43
CA HIS A 552 48.76 8.22 8.65
C HIS A 552 47.54 9.10 8.99
N PRO A 553 47.71 10.37 9.44
CA PRO A 553 46.58 11.22 9.85
C PRO A 553 45.53 11.44 8.75
N LEU A 554 45.97 11.59 7.50
CA LEU A 554 45.06 11.77 6.35
C LEU A 554 44.19 10.54 6.02
N ASP A 555 44.53 9.34 6.51
CA ASP A 555 43.66 8.15 6.32
C ASP A 555 42.33 8.29 7.09
N ARG A 556 42.25 9.25 8.02
CA ARG A 556 41.03 9.66 8.74
C ARG A 556 40.26 10.77 8.02
N THR A 557 40.59 11.05 6.76
CA THR A 557 39.96 12.09 5.92
C THR A 557 39.49 11.49 4.60
N ARG A 558 38.67 12.23 3.84
CA ARG A 558 38.26 11.83 2.49
C ARG A 558 39.28 12.20 1.39
N ILE A 559 40.42 12.76 1.77
CA ILE A 559 41.49 13.12 0.83
C ILE A 559 42.03 11.84 0.21
N GLN A 560 42.13 11.79 -1.11
CA GLN A 560 42.63 10.61 -1.81
C GLN A 560 44.13 10.43 -1.61
N TYR A 561 44.60 9.19 -1.67
CA TYR A 561 46.01 8.86 -1.50
C TYR A 561 46.93 9.58 -2.51
N SER A 562 46.45 9.83 -3.72
CA SER A 562 47.16 10.63 -4.74
C SER A 562 47.42 12.08 -4.31
N ASP A 563 46.58 12.62 -3.42
CA ASP A 563 46.60 14.02 -2.99
C ASP A 563 47.30 14.23 -1.64
N TYR A 564 47.95 13.19 -1.09
CA TYR A 564 48.68 13.32 0.18
C TYR A 564 49.87 14.27 0.03
N SER A 565 50.55 14.20 -1.12
CA SER A 565 51.72 15.05 -1.39
C SER A 565 51.38 16.53 -1.47
N ILE A 566 50.25 16.91 -2.08
CA ILE A 566 49.79 18.30 -2.14
C ILE A 566 49.24 18.75 -0.79
N THR A 567 48.53 17.89 -0.06
CA THR A 567 48.04 18.19 1.29
C THR A 567 49.18 18.47 2.26
N GLN A 568 50.24 17.65 2.21
CA GLN A 568 51.45 17.85 3.02
C GLN A 568 52.12 19.20 2.73
N LYS A 569 52.12 19.66 1.48
CA LYS A 569 52.65 20.98 1.11
C LYS A 569 51.77 22.10 1.66
N ILE A 570 50.46 22.02 1.48
CA ILE A 570 49.51 22.99 2.05
C ILE A 570 49.70 23.12 3.57
N CYS A 571 49.86 22.01 4.28
CA CYS A 571 50.10 22.03 5.73
C CYS A 571 51.46 22.65 6.11
N ASN A 572 52.48 22.52 5.25
CA ASN A 572 53.79 23.14 5.49
C ASN A 572 53.74 24.64 5.22
N ASP A 573 53.15 25.05 4.09
CA ASP A 573 53.01 26.44 3.69
C ASP A 573 52.13 27.21 4.69
N ALA A 574 51.10 26.57 5.27
CA ALA A 574 50.25 27.15 6.32
C ALA A 574 50.99 27.43 7.65
N GLN A 575 52.15 26.81 7.88
CA GLN A 575 52.89 26.88 9.14
C GLN A 575 54.10 27.82 9.07
N GLU A 576 54.31 28.54 7.97
CA GLU A 576 55.35 29.56 7.87
C GLU A 576 54.99 30.77 8.76
N GLU A 577 55.20 30.63 10.09
CA GLU A 577 55.40 31.77 10.99
C GLU A 577 56.83 32.30 10.79
N GLU A 578 56.92 33.62 10.62
CA GLU A 578 58.14 34.42 10.44
C GLU A 578 59.28 33.94 11.34
N GLU A 579 60.47 33.73 10.75
CA GLU A 579 61.70 33.63 11.54
C GLU A 579 61.93 34.97 12.22
N GLU A 580 61.39 35.18 13.43
CA GLU A 580 61.88 36.23 14.30
C GLU A 580 63.35 35.91 14.61
N GLU A 581 64.26 36.61 13.92
CA GLU A 581 65.67 36.68 14.28
C GLU A 581 65.78 37.35 15.68
N GLU A 582 65.65 36.56 16.74
CA GLU A 582 66.05 37.01 18.07
C GLU A 582 67.56 37.30 18.05
N GLN A 583 67.92 38.58 18.16
CA GLN A 583 69.28 39.12 18.27
C GLN A 583 70.06 38.67 19.52
N THR A 584 69.65 37.61 20.19
CA THR A 584 70.38 37.03 21.31
C THR A 584 70.87 35.66 20.90
N GLY A 585 72.18 35.49 20.70
CA GLY A 585 72.85 34.31 20.14
C GLY A 585 72.71 32.98 20.90
N TYR A 586 71.55 32.67 21.48
CA TYR A 586 71.21 31.37 22.04
C TYR A 586 70.29 30.61 21.10
N LYS A 587 70.89 29.81 20.20
CA LYS A 587 70.17 28.75 19.49
C LYS A 587 69.67 27.71 20.49
N LYS A 588 68.43 27.85 21.00
CA LYS A 588 67.70 26.70 21.56
C LYS A 588 67.54 25.69 20.42
N LYS A 589 68.26 24.58 20.50
CA LYS A 589 67.99 23.38 19.68
C LYS A 589 66.51 23.03 19.87
N LYS A 590 65.67 23.33 18.87
CA LYS A 590 64.30 22.77 18.79
C LYS A 590 64.45 21.25 18.95
N GLU A 591 63.86 20.70 20.00
CA GLU A 591 63.74 19.25 20.18
C GLU A 591 63.16 18.66 18.88
N LYS A 592 63.77 17.59 18.38
CA LYS A 592 63.38 16.94 17.12
C LYS A 592 61.87 16.68 17.14
N LYS A 593 61.13 17.33 16.23
CA LYS A 593 59.72 17.04 15.90
C LYS A 593 59.57 15.51 15.76
N SER A 594 58.93 14.85 16.73
CA SER A 594 58.99 13.39 16.91
C SER A 594 58.15 12.58 15.91
N SER A 595 57.36 13.23 15.05
CA SER A 595 56.45 12.59 14.07
C SER A 595 56.74 13.11 12.67
N ILE A 596 56.90 12.21 11.69
CA ILE A 596 57.03 12.58 10.26
C ILE A 596 55.80 13.32 9.74
N TYR A 597 54.64 13.16 10.40
CA TYR A 597 53.37 13.80 10.05
C TYR A 597 53.03 14.98 10.95
N TYR A 598 53.98 15.47 11.77
CA TYR A 598 53.75 16.53 12.76
C TYR A 598 53.02 17.74 12.18
N THR A 599 53.41 18.20 10.98
CA THR A 599 52.80 19.39 10.39
C THR A 599 51.33 19.14 10.07
N ILE A 600 50.97 17.97 9.51
CA ILE A 600 49.57 17.61 9.26
C ILE A 600 48.79 17.52 10.59
N GLU A 601 49.33 16.84 11.60
CA GLU A 601 48.67 16.67 12.90
C GLU A 601 48.43 18.02 13.59
N TYR A 602 49.41 18.92 13.53
CA TYR A 602 49.29 20.27 14.06
C TYR A 602 48.23 21.09 13.31
N THR A 603 48.21 21.01 11.98
CA THR A 603 47.21 21.70 11.14
C THR A 603 45.79 21.20 11.43
N MET A 604 45.60 19.88 11.58
CA MET A 604 44.30 19.32 11.94
C MET A 604 43.87 19.69 13.37
N ALA A 605 44.81 19.87 14.29
CA ALA A 605 44.54 20.33 15.65
C ALA A 605 44.25 21.84 15.72
N ASN A 606 44.84 22.64 14.83
CA ASN A 606 44.69 24.08 14.74
C ASN A 606 44.23 24.55 13.35
N PRO A 607 42.99 24.24 12.90
CA PRO A 607 42.56 24.53 11.52
C PRO A 607 42.51 26.03 11.17
N GLN A 608 42.61 26.93 12.15
CA GLN A 608 42.58 28.38 11.92
C GLN A 608 43.72 28.86 11.02
N ILE A 609 44.88 28.19 11.05
CA ILE A 609 46.05 28.53 10.22
C ILE A 609 45.79 28.34 8.71
N LEU A 610 44.75 27.58 8.35
CA LEU A 610 44.34 27.39 6.96
C LEU A 610 43.49 28.55 6.42
N LYS A 611 43.13 29.55 7.24
CA LYS A 611 42.29 30.66 6.80
C LYS A 611 43.04 31.65 5.92
N ASP A 612 44.32 31.89 6.23
CA ASP A 612 45.11 32.97 5.65
C ASP A 612 45.83 32.56 4.36
N LEU A 613 45.73 31.29 3.95
CA LEU A 613 46.26 30.78 2.70
C LEU A 613 45.45 31.28 1.48
N ASP A 614 46.14 31.84 0.49
CA ASP A 614 45.56 32.19 -0.81
C ASP A 614 45.41 30.95 -1.72
N TYR A 615 44.26 30.27 -1.60
CA TYR A 615 43.93 29.11 -2.42
C TYR A 615 43.73 29.42 -3.90
N GLU A 616 43.27 30.63 -4.24
CA GLU A 616 43.05 31.03 -5.63
C GLU A 616 44.38 31.27 -6.34
N GLY A 617 45.31 31.98 -5.69
CA GLY A 617 46.68 32.15 -6.15
C GLY A 617 47.40 30.81 -6.29
N TYR A 618 47.26 29.92 -5.30
CA TYR A 618 47.85 28.58 -5.36
C TYR A 618 47.29 27.74 -6.52
N ALA A 619 45.97 27.79 -6.77
CA ALA A 619 45.34 27.11 -7.89
C ALA A 619 45.84 27.66 -9.24
N LYS A 620 45.94 28.99 -9.41
CA LYS A 620 46.49 29.62 -10.61
C LYS A 620 47.94 29.20 -10.87
N HIS A 621 48.76 29.16 -9.82
CA HIS A 621 50.15 28.69 -9.93
C HIS A 621 50.24 27.21 -10.33
N LEU A 622 49.39 26.34 -9.79
CA LEU A 622 49.33 24.92 -10.20
C LEU A 622 48.89 24.74 -11.65
N ALA A 623 47.94 25.55 -12.12
CA ALA A 623 47.49 25.55 -13.51
C ALA A 623 48.64 25.93 -14.46
N GLN A 624 49.38 26.98 -14.13
CA GLN A 624 50.49 27.48 -14.97
C GLN A 624 51.72 26.55 -14.95
N VAL A 625 52.16 26.10 -13.77
CA VAL A 625 53.43 25.37 -13.63
C VAL A 625 53.28 23.87 -13.81
N LYS A 626 52.16 23.28 -13.36
CA LYS A 626 51.94 21.82 -13.39
C LYS A 626 50.88 21.37 -14.38
N LYS A 627 50.31 22.29 -15.17
CA LYS A 627 49.19 22.01 -16.10
C LYS A 627 48.02 21.32 -15.41
N LYS A 628 47.76 21.67 -14.14
CA LYS A 628 46.64 21.17 -13.35
C LYS A 628 45.60 22.28 -13.20
N GLU A 629 44.66 22.32 -14.12
CA GLU A 629 43.57 23.32 -14.13
C GLU A 629 42.48 22.98 -13.10
N ASN A 630 41.65 23.95 -12.72
CA ASN A 630 40.47 23.80 -11.85
C ASN A 630 40.72 23.18 -10.47
N MET A 631 41.94 23.30 -9.94
CA MET A 631 42.34 22.71 -8.65
C MET A 631 41.67 23.37 -7.43
N ILE A 632 41.00 24.51 -7.59
CA ILE A 632 40.38 25.25 -6.49
C ILE A 632 39.37 24.41 -5.69
N HIS A 633 38.56 23.59 -6.36
CA HIS A 633 37.59 22.71 -5.69
C HIS A 633 38.30 21.65 -4.82
N LEU A 634 39.38 21.06 -5.32
CA LEU A 634 40.19 20.10 -4.58
C LEU A 634 40.88 20.75 -3.36
N LEU A 635 41.41 21.97 -3.52
CA LEU A 635 42.04 22.70 -2.43
C LEU A 635 41.03 23.06 -1.31
N ASN A 636 39.85 23.54 -1.69
CA ASN A 636 38.75 23.81 -0.76
C ASN A 636 38.25 22.53 -0.07
N PHE A 637 38.21 21.41 -0.80
CA PHE A 637 37.90 20.10 -0.26
C PHE A 637 38.96 19.65 0.77
N ILE A 638 40.26 19.80 0.46
CA ILE A 638 41.35 19.49 1.40
C ILE A 638 41.23 20.35 2.66
N LYS A 639 41.02 21.66 2.52
CA LYS A 639 40.81 22.59 3.66
C LYS A 639 39.66 22.11 4.56
N THR A 640 38.53 21.76 3.96
CA THR A 640 37.35 21.25 4.68
C THR A 640 37.67 19.95 5.42
N GLN A 641 38.34 19.01 4.75
CA GLN A 641 38.71 17.72 5.32
C GLN A 641 39.79 17.79 6.42
N LEU A 642 40.70 18.75 6.36
CA LEU A 642 41.65 19.02 7.45
C LEU A 642 40.96 19.66 8.67
N THR A 643 39.90 20.45 8.44
CA THR A 643 39.14 21.14 9.48
C THR A 643 38.16 20.20 10.19
N ILE A 644 37.38 19.42 9.43
CA ILE A 644 36.39 18.46 9.95
C ILE A 644 36.60 17.11 9.24
N PRO A 645 37.55 16.29 9.72
CA PRO A 645 37.91 15.03 9.07
C PRO A 645 36.74 14.04 8.99
N PHE A 646 36.43 13.59 7.77
CA PHE A 646 35.48 12.50 7.52
C PHE A 646 34.12 12.68 8.21
N GLU A 647 33.61 13.91 8.22
CA GLU A 647 32.29 14.20 8.77
C GLU A 647 31.22 13.32 8.12
N ASP A 648 30.27 12.85 8.93
CA ASP A 648 29.08 12.16 8.44
C ASP A 648 28.13 13.21 7.84
N PRO A 649 27.89 13.20 6.51
CA PRO A 649 27.12 14.23 5.83
C PRO A 649 25.60 14.06 6.01
N ARG A 650 25.16 13.06 6.79
CA ARG A 650 23.74 12.76 7.00
C ARG A 650 23.15 13.61 8.12
N GLU A 651 21.89 13.99 7.94
CA GLU A 651 21.10 14.55 9.03
C GLU A 651 20.86 13.49 10.11
N SER A 652 20.91 13.87 11.37
CA SER A 652 20.61 12.95 12.47
C SER A 652 19.18 12.40 12.36
N TYR A 653 18.97 11.18 12.85
CA TYR A 653 17.65 10.56 12.90
C TYR A 653 16.62 11.49 13.54
N LYS A 654 15.54 11.78 12.81
CA LYS A 654 14.42 12.57 13.30
C LYS A 654 13.36 11.64 13.90
N GLU A 655 12.81 12.02 15.04
CA GLU A 655 11.70 11.29 15.65
C GLU A 655 10.52 11.16 14.68
N MET A 656 9.74 10.08 14.83
CA MET A 656 8.57 9.86 14.00
C MET A 656 7.56 10.98 14.17
N SER A 657 6.98 11.43 13.06
CA SER A 657 5.83 12.33 13.12
C SER A 657 4.65 11.67 13.84
N ASP A 658 3.79 12.48 14.43
CA ASP A 658 2.59 12.04 15.14
C ASP A 658 1.73 11.11 14.25
N ASP A 659 1.50 11.49 12.98
CA ASP A 659 0.79 10.65 12.00
C ASP A 659 1.47 9.29 11.78
N LYS A 660 2.78 9.26 11.57
CA LYS A 660 3.51 8.01 11.32
C LYS A 660 3.46 7.12 12.55
N LEU A 661 3.64 7.69 13.73
CA LEU A 661 3.54 6.98 15.00
C LEU A 661 2.11 6.42 15.21
N PHE A 662 1.07 7.18 14.87
CA PHE A 662 -0.32 6.76 14.96
C PHE A 662 -0.55 5.48 14.17
N TYR A 663 -0.15 5.44 12.90
CA TYR A 663 -0.31 4.25 12.05
C TYR A 663 0.51 3.06 12.56
N LYS A 664 1.70 3.31 13.11
CA LYS A 664 2.54 2.25 13.67
C LYS A 664 1.94 1.58 14.90
N LEU A 665 1.38 2.37 15.82
CA LEU A 665 0.78 1.87 17.05
C LEU A 665 -0.62 1.28 16.81
N SER A 666 -1.46 1.95 16.02
CA SER A 666 -2.84 1.51 15.72
C SER A 666 -2.92 0.33 14.75
N LYS A 667 -1.85 0.07 13.99
CA LYS A 667 -1.81 -0.89 12.87
C LYS A 667 -2.76 -0.55 11.72
N GLU A 668 -3.25 0.68 11.67
CA GLU A 668 -3.99 1.21 10.52
C GLU A 668 -3.06 1.62 9.38
N SER A 669 -3.63 1.72 8.18
CA SER A 669 -2.93 2.19 6.99
C SER A 669 -3.38 3.61 6.62
N PRO A 670 -2.46 4.50 6.17
CA PRO A 670 -2.83 5.78 5.57
C PRO A 670 -3.77 5.65 4.36
N GLN A 671 -3.86 4.46 3.75
CA GLN A 671 -4.78 4.19 2.64
C GLN A 671 -6.20 3.89 3.12
N SER A 672 -6.37 3.17 4.23
CA SER A 672 -7.69 2.81 4.79
C SER A 672 -8.24 3.89 5.71
N PHE A 673 -7.38 4.55 6.46
CA PHE A 673 -7.74 5.45 7.54
C PHE A 673 -6.89 6.71 7.45
N LYS A 674 -7.45 7.82 6.99
CA LYS A 674 -6.76 9.11 6.88
C LYS A 674 -7.73 10.25 7.11
N LYS A 675 -7.23 11.48 7.14
CA LYS A 675 -8.09 12.67 7.08
C LYS A 675 -9.07 12.55 5.91
N TRP A 676 -10.31 13.00 6.13
CA TRP A 676 -11.46 12.90 5.24
C TRP A 676 -12.14 11.54 5.14
N THR A 677 -11.57 10.47 5.70
CA THR A 677 -12.23 9.16 5.74
C THR A 677 -13.54 9.24 6.54
N VAL A 678 -14.61 8.68 6.00
CA VAL A 678 -15.90 8.56 6.71
C VAL A 678 -15.90 7.27 7.52
N VAL A 679 -16.09 7.40 8.82
CA VAL A 679 -16.09 6.29 9.76
C VAL A 679 -17.43 6.19 10.48
N SER A 680 -17.85 4.96 10.79
CA SER A 680 -19.02 4.72 11.63
C SER A 680 -18.60 4.64 13.08
N CYS A 681 -19.25 5.39 13.96
CA CYS A 681 -18.85 5.51 15.36
C CYS A 681 -20.02 5.28 16.28
N GLN A 682 -19.79 4.59 17.40
CA GLN A 682 -20.74 4.43 18.48
C GLN A 682 -20.49 5.49 19.57
N VAL A 683 -21.50 6.26 19.94
CA VAL A 683 -21.39 7.28 21.00
C VAL A 683 -21.09 6.61 22.34
N ASN A 684 -19.96 6.95 22.94
CA ASN A 684 -19.53 6.39 24.22
C ASN A 684 -19.96 7.29 25.39
N LYS A 685 -19.56 8.56 25.37
CA LYS A 685 -19.90 9.53 26.40
C LYS A 685 -20.06 10.93 25.81
N ILE A 686 -21.14 11.61 26.15
CA ILE A 686 -21.31 13.03 25.83
C ILE A 686 -20.64 13.82 26.96
N LEU A 687 -19.68 14.68 26.61
CA LEU A 687 -18.88 15.42 27.59
C LEU A 687 -19.43 16.82 27.81
N SER A 688 -19.95 17.45 26.76
CA SER A 688 -20.60 18.75 26.78
C SER A 688 -21.49 18.93 25.55
N GLU A 689 -22.19 20.07 25.46
CA GLU A 689 -23.02 20.45 24.31
C GLU A 689 -22.30 20.34 22.96
N ASN A 690 -20.97 20.50 22.93
CA ASN A 690 -20.20 20.58 21.68
C ASN A 690 -19.08 19.53 21.57
N LYS A 691 -19.02 18.58 22.51
CA LYS A 691 -17.96 17.56 22.58
C LYS A 691 -18.51 16.22 23.07
N MET A 692 -18.21 15.15 22.35
CA MET A 692 -18.50 13.78 22.78
C MET A 692 -17.35 12.83 22.44
N THR A 693 -17.21 11.75 23.20
CA THR A 693 -16.34 10.63 22.86
C THR A 693 -17.15 9.53 22.22
N VAL A 694 -16.54 8.91 21.21
CA VAL A 694 -17.12 7.82 20.44
C VAL A 694 -16.10 6.69 20.31
N LYS A 695 -16.58 5.49 20.04
CA LYS A 695 -15.75 4.36 19.65
C LYS A 695 -15.94 4.14 18.16
N ILE A 696 -14.86 4.18 17.39
CA ILE A 696 -14.92 3.88 15.96
C ILE A 696 -15.24 2.39 15.81
N SER A 697 -16.22 2.08 14.98
CA SER A 697 -16.80 0.72 14.91
C SER A 697 -15.86 -0.27 14.24
N ASP A 698 -15.08 0.19 13.26
CA ASP A 698 -14.26 -0.68 12.41
C ASP A 698 -12.98 -1.17 13.12
N ASN A 699 -12.36 -0.31 13.92
CA ASN A 699 -11.07 -0.58 14.56
C ASN A 699 -11.05 -0.38 16.08
N GLY A 700 -12.16 0.06 16.67
CA GLY A 700 -12.28 0.22 18.11
C GLY A 700 -11.53 1.42 18.70
N LEU A 701 -10.89 2.26 17.87
CA LEU A 701 -10.17 3.45 18.32
C LEU A 701 -11.12 4.46 18.98
N VAL A 702 -10.59 5.23 19.92
CA VAL A 702 -11.33 6.27 20.62
C VAL A 702 -11.34 7.55 19.78
N GLY A 703 -12.52 7.94 19.34
CA GLY A 703 -12.74 9.19 18.64
C GLY A 703 -13.24 10.28 19.58
N ILE A 704 -12.78 11.51 19.38
CA ILE A 704 -13.34 12.71 20.00
C ILE A 704 -14.05 13.48 18.91
N VAL A 705 -15.37 13.59 19.04
CA VAL A 705 -16.18 14.39 18.13
C VAL A 705 -16.24 15.82 18.65
N PHE A 706 -15.78 16.76 17.85
CA PHE A 706 -15.97 18.19 18.07
C PHE A 706 -17.09 18.72 17.18
N GLN A 707 -17.90 19.62 17.70
CA GLN A 707 -18.78 20.41 16.84
C GLN A 707 -17.91 21.33 15.96
N SER A 708 -18.11 21.25 14.65
CA SER A 708 -17.40 22.10 13.71
C SER A 708 -17.67 23.58 14.01
N ARG A 709 -16.61 24.37 14.22
CA ARG A 709 -16.71 25.84 14.28
C ARG A 709 -16.97 26.35 12.87
N SER A 710 -18.23 26.48 12.49
CA SER A 710 -18.57 27.16 11.24
C SER A 710 -18.15 28.63 11.34
N SER A 711 -17.48 29.13 10.30
CA SER A 711 -17.17 30.56 10.14
C SER A 711 -18.44 31.40 9.89
N ASN A 712 -19.56 30.77 9.55
CA ASN A 712 -20.85 31.43 9.44
C ASN A 712 -21.49 31.60 10.83
N LYS A 713 -21.49 32.84 11.33
CA LYS A 713 -22.11 33.26 12.61
C LYS A 713 -23.62 33.02 12.70
N ASN A 714 -24.29 32.66 11.60
CA ASN A 714 -25.74 32.51 11.50
C ASN A 714 -26.27 31.07 11.62
N LEU A 715 -25.42 30.10 12.01
CA LEU A 715 -25.84 28.71 12.16
C LEU A 715 -26.06 28.37 13.64
N GLU A 716 -27.26 27.89 13.97
CA GLU A 716 -27.62 27.40 15.31
C GLU A 716 -26.60 26.36 15.80
N GLN A 717 -26.08 26.56 17.01
CA GLN A 717 -25.19 25.59 17.64
C GLN A 717 -25.96 24.30 17.93
N ILE A 718 -25.40 23.19 17.46
CA ILE A 718 -25.95 21.85 17.58
C ILE A 718 -25.55 21.31 18.95
N ASN A 719 -26.48 21.36 19.90
CA ASN A 719 -26.27 20.78 21.21
C ASN A 719 -26.34 19.24 21.13
N PHE A 720 -25.18 18.59 21.27
CA PHE A 720 -25.02 17.13 21.24
C PHE A 720 -25.81 16.40 22.31
N GLU A 721 -25.98 16.98 23.50
CA GLU A 721 -26.76 16.38 24.59
C GLU A 721 -28.25 16.22 24.23
N LYS A 722 -28.76 17.11 23.37
CA LYS A 722 -30.16 17.07 22.94
C LYS A 722 -30.40 16.09 21.79
N ILE A 723 -29.36 15.77 21.00
CA ILE A 723 -29.50 15.08 19.72
C ILE A 723 -29.07 13.63 19.81
N PHE A 724 -27.98 13.37 20.53
CA PHE A 724 -27.37 12.06 20.61
C PHE A 724 -27.52 11.45 21.99
N LYS A 725 -27.53 10.13 22.05
CA LYS A 725 -27.53 9.34 23.28
C LYS A 725 -26.38 8.35 23.26
N ARG A 726 -25.93 7.94 24.44
CA ARG A 726 -24.94 6.87 24.58
C ARG A 726 -25.43 5.61 23.86
N GLY A 727 -24.57 5.05 23.02
CA GLY A 727 -24.85 3.87 22.20
C GLY A 727 -25.31 4.17 20.77
N ASP A 728 -25.66 5.42 20.45
CA ASP A 728 -26.08 5.80 19.09
C ASP A 728 -24.94 5.55 18.08
N ILE A 729 -25.30 5.09 16.88
CA ILE A 729 -24.35 4.94 15.78
C ILE A 729 -24.48 6.17 14.87
N ILE A 730 -23.37 6.89 14.72
CA ILE A 730 -23.26 8.10 13.93
C ILE A 730 -22.18 7.93 12.88
N LYS A 731 -22.32 8.61 11.73
CA LYS A 731 -21.23 8.72 10.76
C LYS A 731 -20.47 10.01 11.01
N CYS A 732 -19.16 9.88 11.14
CA CYS A 732 -18.24 10.98 11.35
C CYS A 732 -17.19 11.01 10.25
N VAL A 733 -16.58 12.18 10.05
CA VAL A 733 -15.40 12.33 9.19
C VAL A 733 -14.17 12.47 10.07
N VAL A 734 -13.09 11.80 9.69
CA VAL A 734 -11.77 11.99 10.32
C VAL A 734 -11.23 13.36 9.95
N ASP A 735 -11.05 14.23 10.94
CA ASP A 735 -10.45 15.56 10.76
C ASP A 735 -8.93 15.51 11.01
N LYS A 736 -8.52 14.92 12.14
CA LYS A 736 -7.11 14.74 12.50
C LYS A 736 -6.91 13.43 13.25
N ILE A 737 -5.71 12.88 13.12
CA ILE A 737 -5.23 11.73 13.88
C ILE A 737 -4.13 12.20 14.82
N HIS A 738 -4.10 11.65 16.03
CA HIS A 738 -3.10 11.99 17.04
C HIS A 738 -2.60 10.72 17.71
N ALA A 739 -1.29 10.47 17.68
CA ALA A 739 -0.70 9.38 18.45
C ALA A 739 -0.52 9.76 19.92
N LEU A 740 -0.08 10.99 20.15
CA LEU A 740 0.16 11.58 21.47
C LEU A 740 -0.85 12.71 21.75
N GLU A 741 -1.08 13.04 23.02
CA GLU A 741 -1.94 14.18 23.36
C GLU A 741 -1.35 15.48 22.79
N PRO A 742 -2.16 16.32 22.12
CA PRO A 742 -1.66 17.58 21.57
C PRO A 742 -1.23 18.52 22.70
N HIS A 743 0.08 18.74 22.83
CA HIS A 743 0.64 19.78 23.71
C HIS A 743 0.07 21.14 23.31
N GLY A 744 -0.74 21.76 24.19
CA GLY A 744 -1.32 23.09 23.94
C GLY A 744 -2.74 23.34 24.45
N MET A 745 -3.40 22.38 25.09
CA MET A 745 -4.65 22.62 25.83
C MET A 745 -4.30 22.85 27.31
N ASP A 746 -4.26 24.13 27.72
CA ASP A 746 -4.09 24.67 29.07
C ASP A 746 -3.75 23.68 30.20
N GLU A 747 -2.49 23.71 30.66
CA GLU A 747 -1.95 22.97 31.81
C GLU A 747 -2.63 23.23 33.17
N ARG A 748 -3.74 23.99 33.21
CA ARG A 748 -4.36 24.45 34.47
C ARG A 748 -5.79 24.03 34.74
N LYS A 749 -6.53 23.39 33.82
CA LYS A 749 -7.88 22.92 34.14
C LYS A 749 -8.24 21.62 33.42
N GLU A 750 -7.89 20.52 34.07
CA GLU A 750 -8.66 19.29 34.28
C GLU A 750 -7.69 18.11 34.28
N LYS A 751 -7.62 17.42 35.43
CA LYS A 751 -7.10 16.05 35.54
C LYS A 751 -8.03 15.08 34.80
N ILE A 752 -8.34 15.34 33.52
CA ILE A 752 -8.79 14.30 32.62
C ILE A 752 -7.56 13.42 32.40
N SER A 753 -7.71 12.14 32.72
CA SER A 753 -6.65 11.14 32.82
C SER A 753 -5.59 11.26 31.71
N LYS A 754 -4.31 11.17 32.10
CA LYS A 754 -3.12 10.89 31.26
C LYS A 754 -3.23 9.59 30.41
N ASN A 755 -4.42 9.08 30.13
CA ASN A 755 -4.68 7.73 29.64
C ASN A 755 -5.27 7.69 28.22
N ASN A 756 -5.46 8.81 27.53
CA ASN A 756 -6.07 8.82 26.19
C ASN A 756 -5.03 9.01 25.08
N LEU A 757 -4.20 7.98 24.90
CA LEU A 757 -3.25 7.87 23.79
C LEU A 757 -3.96 7.31 22.55
N LEU A 758 -3.54 7.70 21.34
CA LEU A 758 -4.22 7.40 20.06
C LEU A 758 -5.66 7.92 19.97
N THR A 759 -5.81 9.24 19.84
CA THR A 759 -7.12 9.87 19.66
C THR A 759 -7.35 10.25 18.20
N VAL A 760 -8.60 10.10 17.76
CA VAL A 760 -9.02 10.53 16.42
C VAL A 760 -9.99 11.69 16.59
N ASN A 761 -9.63 12.85 16.09
CA ASN A 761 -10.55 13.98 16.02
C ASN A 761 -11.53 13.73 14.88
N LEU A 762 -12.79 13.72 15.26
CA LEU A 762 -13.91 13.44 14.39
C LEU A 762 -14.84 14.65 14.33
N THR A 763 -15.55 14.76 13.23
CA THR A 763 -16.55 15.81 13.05
C THR A 763 -17.85 15.19 12.55
N THR A 764 -18.95 15.53 13.22
CA THR A 764 -20.31 15.17 12.82
C THR A 764 -20.87 16.29 11.95
N TYR A 765 -20.52 16.31 10.66
CA TYR A 765 -21.20 17.20 9.72
C TYR A 765 -22.63 16.65 9.51
N THR A 766 -23.62 17.26 10.16
CA THR A 766 -25.01 16.76 10.16
C THR A 766 -25.92 17.46 9.14
N ARG A 767 -25.37 18.36 8.31
CA ARG A 767 -26.13 19.08 7.27
C ARG A 767 -25.36 19.07 5.94
N PRO A 768 -25.98 18.60 4.83
CA PRO A 768 -25.38 18.64 3.48
C PRO A 768 -24.94 20.04 3.05
N ASP A 769 -25.59 21.08 3.59
CA ASP A 769 -25.32 22.51 3.40
C ASP A 769 -24.15 23.05 4.25
N GLN A 770 -23.68 22.27 5.23
CA GLN A 770 -22.52 22.56 6.10
C GLN A 770 -21.32 21.68 5.73
N TYR A 771 -21.14 21.48 4.44
CA TYR A 771 -20.03 20.74 3.84
C TYR A 771 -18.69 21.07 4.52
N PRO A 772 -17.79 20.10 4.79
CA PRO A 772 -16.38 20.40 4.55
C PRO A 772 -16.30 20.83 3.10
N ASN A 773 -15.72 21.99 2.77
CA ASN A 773 -15.60 22.42 1.39
C ASN A 773 -14.93 21.28 0.59
N TRP A 774 -15.71 20.39 -0.04
CA TRP A 774 -15.14 19.17 -0.60
C TRP A 774 -14.26 19.53 -1.77
N ALA A 775 -14.40 20.71 -2.37
CA ALA A 775 -13.41 21.24 -3.29
C ALA A 775 -12.03 21.33 -2.60
N LYS A 776 -11.97 21.94 -1.40
CA LYS A 776 -10.75 21.98 -0.58
C LYS A 776 -10.28 20.58 -0.16
N ALA A 777 -11.18 19.69 0.28
CA ALA A 777 -10.79 18.32 0.67
C ALA A 777 -10.30 17.50 -0.54
N THR A 778 -10.90 17.71 -1.72
CA THR A 778 -10.51 17.09 -2.98
C THR A 778 -9.12 17.56 -3.40
N GLU A 779 -8.83 18.87 -3.29
CA GLU A 779 -7.50 19.43 -3.50
C GLU A 779 -6.47 18.89 -2.48
N GLU A 780 -6.86 18.68 -1.21
CA GLU A 780 -5.97 18.08 -0.21
C GLU A 780 -5.69 16.58 -0.47
N LEU A 781 -6.69 15.84 -0.96
CA LEU A 781 -6.60 14.39 -1.20
C LEU A 781 -5.93 14.04 -2.52
N HIS A 782 -6.17 14.84 -3.55
CA HIS A 782 -5.64 14.70 -4.90
C HIS A 782 -5.13 16.06 -5.38
N PRO A 783 -3.95 16.51 -4.91
CA PRO A 783 -3.37 17.80 -5.25
C PRO A 783 -3.30 18.09 -6.74
N ILE A 784 -3.15 17.05 -7.57
CA ILE A 784 -3.12 17.19 -9.04
C ILE A 784 -4.42 17.74 -9.63
N ILE A 785 -5.57 17.60 -8.96
CA ILE A 785 -6.87 18.06 -9.48
C ILE A 785 -6.85 19.56 -9.79
N LYS A 786 -6.09 20.36 -9.05
CA LYS A 786 -5.91 21.79 -9.34
C LYS A 786 -5.26 22.02 -10.71
N ASP A 787 -4.29 21.19 -11.07
CA ASP A 787 -3.53 21.30 -12.32
C ASP A 787 -4.32 20.76 -13.52
N ILE A 788 -5.26 19.83 -13.27
CA ILE A 788 -6.06 19.17 -14.30
C ILE A 788 -7.54 19.54 -14.27
N ALA A 789 -7.93 20.61 -13.55
CA ALA A 789 -9.32 21.00 -13.33
C ALA A 789 -10.12 21.16 -14.64
N ASN A 790 -9.47 21.62 -15.71
CA ASN A 790 -10.08 21.78 -17.04
C ASN A 790 -10.32 20.45 -17.77
N TYR A 791 -9.70 19.36 -17.32
CA TYR A 791 -9.74 18.04 -17.95
C TYR A 791 -10.46 16.99 -17.11
N ILE A 792 -10.71 17.22 -15.82
CA ILE A 792 -11.40 16.25 -14.96
C ILE A 792 -12.84 16.69 -14.67
N GLU A 793 -13.79 15.79 -14.83
CA GLU A 793 -15.19 16.03 -14.44
C GLU A 793 -15.49 15.41 -13.07
N ILE A 794 -15.77 16.26 -12.08
CA ILE A 794 -16.21 15.87 -10.75
C ILE A 794 -17.70 16.12 -10.63
N ARG A 795 -18.45 15.10 -10.22
CA ARG A 795 -19.90 15.13 -9.99
C ARG A 795 -20.17 15.00 -8.49
N PRO A 796 -20.33 16.11 -7.75
CA PRO A 796 -20.53 16.11 -6.30
C PRO A 796 -21.55 15.11 -5.77
N GLU A 797 -22.67 14.94 -6.46
CA GLU A 797 -23.78 14.07 -6.03
C GLU A 797 -23.42 12.57 -6.02
N ASN A 798 -22.46 12.18 -6.86
CA ASN A 798 -22.02 10.79 -7.05
C ASN A 798 -20.65 10.53 -6.44
N ASP A 799 -19.74 11.50 -6.50
CA ASP A 799 -18.32 11.32 -6.19
C ASP A 799 -17.99 11.62 -4.72
N TYR A 800 -18.82 12.41 -4.01
CA TYR A 800 -18.64 12.68 -2.59
C TYR A 800 -19.35 11.63 -1.71
N PRO A 801 -18.72 11.19 -0.61
CA PRO A 801 -19.34 10.29 0.34
C PRO A 801 -20.64 10.88 0.92
N LYS A 802 -21.74 10.10 0.88
CA LYS A 802 -23.03 10.54 1.43
C LYS A 802 -23.03 10.49 2.97
N LEU A 803 -22.93 11.65 3.60
CA LEU A 803 -23.01 11.88 5.06
C LEU A 803 -24.47 12.04 5.53
N LEU A 804 -25.36 11.09 5.22
CA LEU A 804 -26.75 11.19 5.67
C LEU A 804 -26.87 10.82 7.15
N ASN A 805 -26.68 11.80 8.04
CA ASN A 805 -27.09 11.71 9.45
C ASN A 805 -28.59 11.99 9.58
N LYS A 806 -29.40 11.04 9.07
CA LYS A 806 -30.78 10.81 9.54
C LYS A 806 -30.99 9.30 9.61
N VAL A 807 -30.41 8.67 10.62
CA VAL A 807 -31.02 7.44 11.14
C VAL A 807 -32.22 7.89 11.97
N LYS A 808 -33.34 8.24 11.29
CA LYS A 808 -34.64 8.01 11.92
C LYS A 808 -34.58 6.58 12.41
N GLN A 809 -34.92 6.33 13.67
CA GLN A 809 -35.02 5.00 14.26
C GLN A 809 -35.80 4.08 13.30
N GLN A 810 -35.08 3.41 12.41
CA GLN A 810 -35.50 2.15 11.84
C GLN A 810 -35.08 1.17 12.91
N THR A 811 -35.98 0.98 13.87
CA THR A 811 -35.96 -0.15 14.77
C THR A 811 -35.69 -1.41 13.93
N GLY A 812 -34.49 -1.97 14.07
CA GLY A 812 -34.16 -3.29 13.53
C GLY A 812 -33.33 -3.35 12.24
N ARG A 813 -32.30 -2.51 12.05
CA ARG A 813 -31.20 -2.84 11.12
C ARG A 813 -29.98 -3.35 11.86
N THR A 814 -29.70 -4.62 11.64
CA THR A 814 -28.56 -5.38 12.15
C THR A 814 -27.25 -4.82 11.60
N VAL A 815 -26.23 -4.73 12.46
CA VAL A 815 -24.84 -4.34 12.14
C VAL A 815 -24.38 -5.01 10.84
N LEU A 816 -23.82 -4.24 9.90
CA LEU A 816 -23.25 -4.77 8.66
C LEU A 816 -22.00 -5.60 8.99
N ARG A 817 -22.07 -6.90 8.72
CA ARG A 817 -20.97 -7.85 8.96
C ARG A 817 -20.59 -8.53 7.67
N LYS A 818 -19.30 -8.54 7.34
CA LYS A 818 -18.76 -9.33 6.25
C LYS A 818 -18.48 -10.74 6.78
N ILE A 819 -19.45 -11.65 6.62
CA ILE A 819 -19.28 -13.08 6.92
C ILE A 819 -19.17 -13.81 5.57
N ASN A 820 -18.04 -14.48 5.36
CA ASN A 820 -17.78 -15.22 4.14
C ASN A 820 -18.44 -16.60 4.19
N HIS A 821 -19.74 -16.68 3.90
CA HIS A 821 -20.48 -17.94 3.83
C HIS A 821 -21.61 -17.84 2.78
N PRO A 822 -21.81 -18.83 1.90
CA PRO A 822 -22.75 -18.73 0.77
C PRO A 822 -24.22 -18.60 1.19
N LYS A 823 -24.62 -19.18 2.33
CA LYS A 823 -25.98 -19.02 2.91
C LYS A 823 -26.11 -17.81 3.85
N TYR A 824 -25.07 -16.98 4.00
CA TYR A 824 -25.18 -15.74 4.78
C TYR A 824 -25.84 -14.64 3.97
N LYS A 825 -26.88 -14.01 4.52
CA LYS A 825 -27.52 -12.83 3.94
C LYS A 825 -27.65 -11.74 4.98
N GLN A 826 -27.43 -10.51 4.54
CA GLN A 826 -27.62 -9.33 5.36
C GLN A 826 -29.11 -8.99 5.47
N SER A 827 -29.85 -9.78 6.24
CA SER A 827 -31.31 -9.65 6.44
C SER A 827 -31.66 -9.51 7.92
N ASN A 828 -32.84 -8.93 8.20
CA ASN A 828 -33.45 -8.98 9.53
C ASN A 828 -34.45 -10.14 9.57
N TYR A 829 -35.11 -10.38 10.72
CA TYR A 829 -36.05 -11.49 10.84
C TYR A 829 -37.20 -11.42 9.80
N SER A 830 -37.77 -10.23 9.58
CA SER A 830 -38.88 -10.05 8.64
C SER A 830 -38.48 -10.39 7.21
N THR A 831 -37.33 -9.88 6.74
CA THR A 831 -36.85 -10.15 5.38
C THR A 831 -36.35 -11.57 5.19
N ALA A 832 -35.84 -12.22 6.25
CA ALA A 832 -35.50 -13.63 6.22
C ALA A 832 -36.75 -14.53 6.11
N VAL A 833 -37.83 -14.22 6.84
CA VAL A 833 -39.10 -14.95 6.74
C VAL A 833 -39.72 -14.79 5.36
N GLU A 834 -39.72 -13.56 4.81
CA GLU A 834 -40.20 -13.29 3.46
C GLU A 834 -39.39 -14.05 2.40
N TYR A 835 -38.05 -14.05 2.52
CA TYR A 835 -37.17 -14.83 1.64
C TYR A 835 -37.46 -16.34 1.68
N LEU A 836 -37.80 -16.90 2.85
CA LEU A 836 -38.07 -18.33 3.02
C LEU A 836 -39.49 -18.72 2.62
N LYS A 837 -40.40 -17.77 2.45
CA LYS A 837 -41.82 -18.04 2.17
C LYS A 837 -41.98 -18.94 0.94
N ASP A 838 -41.29 -18.61 -0.15
CA ASP A 838 -41.39 -19.29 -1.43
C ASP A 838 -40.31 -20.39 -1.63
N LYS A 839 -39.61 -20.79 -0.57
CA LYS A 839 -38.56 -21.83 -0.60
C LYS A 839 -39.06 -23.18 -0.12
N GLU A 840 -38.34 -24.24 -0.46
CA GLU A 840 -38.66 -25.61 -0.04
C GLU A 840 -38.46 -25.80 1.48
N ASN A 841 -39.14 -26.81 2.02
CA ASN A 841 -38.96 -27.20 3.42
C ASN A 841 -37.51 -27.66 3.64
N GLY A 842 -36.88 -27.16 4.70
CA GLY A 842 -35.48 -27.39 4.99
C GLY A 842 -34.54 -26.26 4.59
N GLU A 843 -34.96 -25.32 3.72
CA GLU A 843 -34.15 -24.15 3.36
C GLU A 843 -33.94 -23.21 4.55
N PHE A 844 -32.74 -22.66 4.68
CA PHE A 844 -32.38 -21.73 5.74
C PHE A 844 -31.49 -20.59 5.25
N VAL A 845 -31.45 -19.54 6.06
CA VAL A 845 -30.57 -18.38 5.85
C VAL A 845 -29.86 -18.02 7.15
N ILE A 846 -28.56 -17.77 7.05
CA ILE A 846 -27.78 -17.26 8.17
C ILE A 846 -27.84 -15.74 8.12
N ARG A 847 -28.22 -15.11 9.23
CA ARG A 847 -28.27 -13.66 9.37
C ARG A 847 -27.62 -13.22 10.66
N SER A 848 -27.23 -11.94 10.71
CA SER A 848 -26.80 -11.31 11.95
C SER A 848 -27.94 -11.33 12.99
N SER A 849 -27.60 -11.49 14.27
CA SER A 849 -28.57 -11.44 15.37
C SER A 849 -28.75 -10.01 15.87
N SER A 850 -29.97 -9.69 16.32
CA SER A 850 -30.28 -8.41 17.00
C SER A 850 -29.75 -8.37 18.44
N GLN A 851 -29.29 -9.49 19.00
CA GLN A 851 -28.75 -9.56 20.37
C GLN A 851 -27.31 -9.05 20.47
N GLY A 852 -26.62 -8.87 19.34
CA GLY A 852 -25.39 -8.11 19.25
C GLY A 852 -24.19 -8.84 18.63
N PRO A 853 -22.98 -8.25 18.82
CA PRO A 853 -21.66 -8.74 18.49
C PRO A 853 -21.44 -10.22 18.28
N GLU A 854 -21.69 -10.93 19.34
CA GLU A 854 -21.25 -12.31 19.47
C GLU A 854 -22.29 -13.26 18.87
N TYR A 855 -23.36 -12.77 18.22
CA TYR A 855 -24.52 -13.59 17.91
C TYR A 855 -24.86 -13.63 16.42
N LEU A 856 -25.07 -14.85 15.92
CA LEU A 856 -25.68 -15.14 14.63
C LEU A 856 -27.01 -15.85 14.82
N THR A 857 -27.88 -15.80 13.81
CA THR A 857 -29.14 -16.53 13.82
C THR A 857 -29.34 -17.25 12.50
N ILE A 858 -29.55 -18.55 12.57
CA ILE A 858 -30.05 -19.32 11.44
C ILE A 858 -31.57 -19.26 11.47
N THR A 859 -32.16 -18.65 10.45
CA THR A 859 -33.60 -18.67 10.22
C THR A 859 -33.91 -19.79 9.24
N TRP A 860 -34.72 -20.76 9.64
CA TRP A 860 -34.87 -22.03 8.96
C TRP A 860 -36.34 -22.37 8.77
N LYS A 861 -36.72 -22.73 7.53
CA LYS A 861 -38.05 -23.23 7.21
C LYS A 861 -38.15 -24.69 7.59
N PHE A 862 -38.64 -24.95 8.80
CA PHE A 862 -38.66 -26.28 9.38
C PHE A 862 -39.65 -27.21 8.67
N LEU A 863 -40.90 -26.77 8.50
CA LEU A 863 -41.90 -27.46 7.68
C LEU A 863 -43.10 -26.52 7.46
N ASP A 864 -43.47 -26.29 6.20
CA ASP A 864 -44.51 -25.37 5.74
C ASP A 864 -44.32 -23.96 6.37
N ASP A 865 -45.31 -23.40 7.07
CA ASP A 865 -45.25 -22.06 7.68
C ASP A 865 -44.48 -22.00 9.03
N CYS A 866 -43.89 -23.11 9.48
CA CYS A 866 -43.14 -23.16 10.73
C CYS A 866 -41.69 -22.69 10.51
N ILE A 867 -41.37 -21.47 10.98
CA ILE A 867 -40.02 -20.91 10.95
C ILE A 867 -39.34 -21.10 12.31
N VAL A 868 -38.14 -21.70 12.29
CA VAL A 868 -37.29 -21.91 13.46
C VAL A 868 -36.13 -20.91 13.41
N ASN A 869 -35.82 -20.30 14.56
CA ASN A 869 -34.63 -19.45 14.71
C ASN A 869 -33.64 -20.11 15.67
N LEU A 870 -32.50 -20.53 15.15
CA LEU A 870 -31.41 -21.08 15.96
C LEU A 870 -30.39 -19.99 16.26
N GLN A 871 -30.13 -19.74 17.53
CA GLN A 871 -29.15 -18.76 17.98
C GLN A 871 -27.77 -19.41 18.08
N ILE A 872 -26.77 -18.76 17.48
CA ILE A 872 -25.36 -19.17 17.50
C ILE A 872 -24.55 -18.07 18.17
N ILE A 873 -23.68 -18.45 19.09
CA ILE A 873 -22.72 -17.55 19.74
C ILE A 873 -21.37 -17.77 19.08
N GLN A 874 -20.76 -16.71 18.55
CA GLN A 874 -19.41 -16.70 18.02
C GLN A 874 -18.49 -16.11 19.07
N GLU A 875 -17.62 -16.93 19.66
CA GLU A 875 -16.60 -16.49 20.60
C GLU A 875 -15.27 -16.28 19.86
N ASN A 876 -14.74 -15.05 19.94
CA ASN A 876 -13.43 -14.72 19.41
C ASN A 876 -12.41 -14.73 20.56
N SER A 877 -11.65 -15.82 20.69
CA SER A 877 -10.51 -15.87 21.62
C SER A 877 -9.29 -15.18 20.99
N ILE A 878 -8.67 -14.26 21.74
CA ILE A 878 -7.50 -13.45 21.31
C ILE A 878 -6.31 -14.33 20.85
N SER A 879 -6.28 -15.60 21.27
CA SER A 879 -5.21 -16.56 21.01
C SER A 879 -5.47 -17.52 19.84
N GLN A 880 -6.67 -17.52 19.23
CA GLN A 880 -7.03 -18.49 18.18
C GLN A 880 -7.30 -17.80 16.84
N VAL A 881 -6.75 -18.37 15.77
CA VAL A 881 -6.80 -17.85 14.39
C VAL A 881 -8.19 -18.02 13.76
N ALA A 882 -9.01 -18.94 14.29
CA ALA A 882 -10.37 -19.21 13.84
C ALA A 882 -11.40 -19.05 14.98
N PRO A 883 -12.60 -18.50 14.71
CA PRO A 883 -13.66 -18.35 15.72
C PRO A 883 -14.31 -19.69 16.08
N ILE A 884 -14.68 -19.87 17.35
CA ILE A 884 -15.47 -21.03 17.81
C ILE A 884 -16.96 -20.64 17.84
N PHE A 885 -17.83 -21.52 17.36
CA PHE A 885 -19.28 -21.32 17.35
C PHE A 885 -19.95 -22.20 18.41
N LYS A 886 -20.80 -21.62 19.25
CA LYS A 886 -21.58 -22.33 20.27
C LYS A 886 -23.06 -22.29 19.94
N MET A 887 -23.71 -23.45 19.94
CA MET A 887 -25.16 -23.59 19.77
C MET A 887 -25.71 -24.63 20.75
N ASN A 888 -26.73 -24.26 21.54
CA ASN A 888 -27.37 -25.14 22.53
C ASN A 888 -26.40 -25.83 23.52
N GLY A 889 -25.29 -25.17 23.87
CA GLY A 889 -24.27 -25.70 24.79
C GLY A 889 -23.26 -26.65 24.16
N GLN A 890 -23.31 -26.87 22.84
CA GLN A 890 -22.30 -27.58 22.06
C GLN A 890 -21.39 -26.59 21.32
N GLU A 891 -20.11 -26.93 21.21
CA GLU A 891 -19.08 -26.18 20.48
C GLU A 891 -18.88 -26.78 19.08
N PHE A 892 -18.69 -25.92 18.09
CA PHE A 892 -18.49 -26.22 16.68
C PHE A 892 -17.34 -25.36 16.13
N GLU A 893 -16.50 -25.94 15.27
CA GLU A 893 -15.34 -25.30 14.66
C GLU A 893 -15.73 -24.34 13.52
N SER A 894 -16.85 -24.60 12.85
CA SER A 894 -17.31 -23.80 11.72
C SER A 894 -18.84 -23.75 11.57
N LEU A 895 -19.35 -22.81 10.77
CA LEU A 895 -20.77 -22.76 10.41
C LEU A 895 -21.17 -23.96 9.52
N ASP A 896 -20.28 -24.45 8.68
CA ASP A 896 -20.52 -25.62 7.83
C ASP A 896 -20.70 -26.89 8.67
N GLU A 897 -19.93 -27.02 9.76
CA GLU A 897 -20.09 -28.13 10.72
C GLU A 897 -21.48 -28.10 11.36
N ILE A 898 -22.00 -26.92 11.75
CA ILE A 898 -23.37 -26.79 12.28
C ILE A 898 -24.41 -27.22 11.25
N ILE A 899 -24.19 -26.90 9.97
CA ILE A 899 -25.10 -27.28 8.89
C ILE A 899 -25.13 -28.82 8.75
N VAL A 900 -23.97 -29.45 8.61
CA VAL A 900 -23.86 -30.90 8.38
C VAL A 900 -24.24 -31.72 9.61
N SER A 901 -23.85 -31.29 10.81
CA SER A 901 -24.08 -32.05 12.05
C SER A 901 -25.45 -31.81 12.67
N TYR A 902 -26.10 -30.67 12.40
CA TYR A 902 -27.36 -30.30 13.06
C TYR A 902 -28.53 -30.10 12.09
N ILE A 903 -28.36 -29.35 11.01
CA ILE A 903 -29.47 -28.98 10.11
C ILE A 903 -29.82 -30.12 9.16
N GLU A 904 -28.83 -30.66 8.45
CA GLU A 904 -29.04 -31.72 7.45
C GLU A 904 -29.69 -33.00 8.03
N PRO A 905 -29.27 -33.52 9.21
CA PRO A 905 -29.90 -34.71 9.79
C PRO A 905 -31.36 -34.46 10.15
N ILE A 906 -31.69 -33.25 10.64
CA ILE A 906 -33.08 -32.92 10.96
C ILE A 906 -33.90 -32.73 9.67
N ASN A 907 -33.36 -32.10 8.64
CA ASN A 907 -34.02 -31.98 7.35
C ASN A 907 -34.37 -33.37 6.78
N SER A 908 -33.43 -34.34 6.86
CA SER A 908 -33.65 -35.72 6.43
C SER A 908 -34.77 -36.42 7.21
N ILE A 909 -34.84 -36.22 8.54
CA ILE A 909 -35.97 -36.73 9.35
C ILE A 909 -37.27 -36.08 8.89
N MET A 910 -37.28 -34.75 8.72
CA MET A 910 -38.47 -33.97 8.40
C MET A 910 -39.02 -34.23 7.00
N GLU A 911 -38.20 -34.65 6.04
CA GLU A 911 -38.63 -35.06 4.70
C GLU A 911 -39.60 -36.25 4.74
N ASN A 912 -39.41 -37.17 5.68
CA ASN A 912 -40.22 -38.38 5.84
C ASN A 912 -41.49 -38.18 6.68
N ILE A 913 -41.59 -37.09 7.47
CA ILE A 913 -42.71 -36.85 8.39
C ILE A 913 -44.05 -36.65 7.66
N PRO A 914 -44.14 -35.83 6.59
CA PRO A 914 -45.40 -35.63 5.87
C PRO A 914 -45.96 -36.88 5.19
N GLN A 915 -45.10 -37.88 4.92
CA GLN A 915 -45.48 -39.13 4.28
C GLN A 915 -46.14 -40.12 5.24
N HIS A 916 -46.06 -39.87 6.56
CA HIS A 916 -46.62 -40.76 7.56
C HIS A 916 -48.15 -40.67 7.59
N HIS A 917 -48.86 -41.80 7.52
CA HIS A 917 -50.34 -41.87 7.45
C HIS A 917 -51.10 -41.21 8.62
N LYS A 918 -50.45 -40.95 9.75
CA LYS A 918 -51.02 -40.20 10.90
C LYS A 918 -50.64 -38.73 10.92
N PHE A 919 -49.75 -38.28 10.04
CA PHE A 919 -49.43 -36.87 9.89
C PHE A 919 -50.54 -36.18 9.09
N MET A 920 -51.02 -35.04 9.55
CA MET A 920 -51.92 -34.21 8.78
C MET A 920 -51.51 -32.74 8.78
N LYS A 921 -51.70 -32.09 7.63
CA LYS A 921 -51.60 -30.64 7.48
C LYS A 921 -52.94 -30.00 7.85
N GLY A 922 -52.88 -28.81 8.44
CA GLY A 922 -54.06 -28.04 8.85
C GLY A 922 -53.79 -27.18 10.08
N SER A 923 -54.74 -26.32 10.43
CA SER A 923 -54.65 -25.56 11.67
C SER A 923 -54.83 -26.47 12.89
N GLN A 924 -54.32 -26.07 14.06
CA GLN A 924 -54.46 -26.87 15.27
C GLN A 924 -55.93 -27.16 15.61
N ASN A 925 -56.80 -26.18 15.41
CA ASN A 925 -58.24 -26.31 15.66
C ASN A 925 -58.92 -27.30 14.70
N GLU A 926 -58.52 -27.32 13.42
CA GLU A 926 -59.03 -28.30 12.45
C GLU A 926 -58.69 -29.74 12.84
N LEU A 927 -57.44 -29.98 13.26
CA LEU A 927 -57.00 -31.31 13.69
C LEU A 927 -57.69 -31.73 15.00
N GLU A 928 -57.89 -30.81 15.94
CA GLU A 928 -58.65 -31.07 17.16
C GLU A 928 -60.11 -31.43 16.88
N ASN A 929 -60.79 -30.65 16.04
CA ASN A 929 -62.19 -30.93 15.66
C ASN A 929 -62.31 -32.28 14.95
N LYS A 930 -61.41 -32.57 14.01
CA LYS A 930 -61.40 -33.86 13.31
C LYS A 930 -61.17 -35.03 14.26
N LEU A 931 -60.30 -34.88 15.26
CA LEU A 931 -60.10 -35.90 16.30
C LEU A 931 -61.35 -36.11 17.16
N LYS A 932 -62.08 -35.04 17.49
CA LYS A 932 -63.35 -35.14 18.22
C LYS A 932 -64.42 -35.83 17.38
N ASP A 933 -64.52 -35.50 16.09
CA ASP A 933 -65.47 -36.16 15.19
C ASP A 933 -65.13 -37.64 14.99
N MET A 934 -63.84 -38.00 14.86
CA MET A 934 -63.40 -39.40 14.85
C MET A 934 -63.78 -40.12 16.15
N LYS A 935 -63.65 -39.46 17.31
CA LYS A 935 -64.01 -40.01 18.61
C LYS A 935 -65.52 -40.15 18.80
N ARG A 936 -66.35 -39.28 18.21
CA ARG A 936 -67.81 -39.43 18.17
C ARG A 936 -68.23 -40.64 17.35
N ASN A 937 -67.59 -40.82 16.19
CA ASN A 937 -67.91 -41.91 15.28
C ASN A 937 -67.44 -43.27 15.79
N ASP A 938 -66.32 -43.32 16.52
CA ASP A 938 -65.82 -44.52 17.19
C ASP A 938 -65.34 -44.20 18.62
N PRO A 939 -66.25 -44.28 19.62
CA PRO A 939 -65.98 -43.91 21.00
C PRO A 939 -65.01 -44.84 21.74
N ASN A 940 -64.86 -46.09 21.30
CA ASN A 940 -64.05 -47.09 22.01
C ASN A 940 -62.57 -47.02 21.65
N THR A 941 -62.23 -46.39 20.52
CA THR A 941 -60.84 -46.21 20.06
C THR A 941 -60.25 -44.87 20.54
N ILE A 942 -58.94 -44.86 20.85
CA ILE A 942 -58.19 -43.62 21.08
C ILE A 942 -57.63 -43.15 19.74
N HIS A 943 -58.27 -42.15 19.15
CA HIS A 943 -57.80 -41.55 17.90
C HIS A 943 -56.64 -40.59 18.19
N TYR A 944 -55.61 -40.65 17.35
CA TYR A 944 -54.44 -39.78 17.44
C TYR A 944 -53.96 -39.35 16.06
N LEU A 945 -53.46 -38.12 15.97
CA LEU A 945 -52.91 -37.47 14.79
C LEU A 945 -51.64 -36.73 15.16
N ILE A 946 -50.78 -36.49 14.16
CA ILE A 946 -49.57 -35.70 14.32
C ILE A 946 -49.67 -34.47 13.41
N GLY A 947 -49.41 -33.30 13.96
CA GLY A 947 -49.41 -32.04 13.23
C GLY A 947 -48.15 -31.23 13.49
N ASN A 948 -47.88 -30.27 12.62
CA ASN A 948 -46.89 -29.22 12.84
C ASN A 948 -47.57 -27.86 12.81
N PHE A 949 -47.26 -26.98 13.77
CA PHE A 949 -47.93 -25.69 13.92
C PHE A 949 -46.93 -24.54 13.97
N LYS A 950 -47.35 -23.37 13.49
CA LYS A 950 -46.51 -22.17 13.39
C LYS A 950 -45.85 -21.73 14.71
N HIS A 951 -46.51 -21.98 15.84
CA HIS A 951 -46.03 -21.58 17.17
C HIS A 951 -45.14 -22.65 17.84
N THR A 952 -45.04 -23.86 17.28
CA THR A 952 -44.31 -25.00 17.86
C THR A 952 -42.93 -25.17 17.23
N GLN A 953 -42.06 -24.16 17.41
CA GLN A 953 -40.72 -24.14 16.79
C GLN A 953 -39.89 -25.38 17.16
N GLN A 954 -39.50 -26.17 16.16
CA GLN A 954 -38.71 -27.41 16.31
C GLN A 954 -39.44 -28.58 16.99
N TYR A 955 -40.78 -28.53 17.08
CA TYR A 955 -41.58 -29.62 17.63
C TYR A 955 -42.67 -30.07 16.65
N LEU A 956 -42.91 -31.37 16.62
CA LEU A 956 -44.16 -31.95 16.13
C LEU A 956 -45.11 -32.14 17.32
N VAL A 957 -46.42 -32.08 17.07
CA VAL A 957 -47.42 -32.26 18.13
C VAL A 957 -48.20 -33.54 17.87
N LEU A 958 -48.16 -34.45 18.83
CA LEU A 958 -49.04 -35.61 18.90
C LEU A 958 -50.34 -35.19 19.60
N LEU A 959 -51.44 -35.20 18.87
CA LEU A 959 -52.78 -34.92 19.40
C LEU A 959 -53.54 -36.23 19.53
N TYR A 960 -54.18 -36.46 20.67
CA TYR A 960 -55.03 -37.64 20.85
C TYR A 960 -56.21 -37.36 21.79
N CYS A 961 -57.28 -38.12 21.59
CA CYS A 961 -58.55 -37.91 22.30
C CYS A 961 -58.92 -39.15 23.12
N VAL A 962 -58.80 -39.07 24.45
CA VAL A 962 -59.21 -40.15 25.36
C VAL A 962 -60.71 -40.07 25.66
N ARG A 963 -61.22 -38.85 25.87
CA ARG A 963 -62.63 -38.49 26.09
C ARG A 963 -62.99 -37.39 25.10
N GLU A 964 -64.19 -37.43 24.52
CA GLU A 964 -64.63 -36.51 23.46
C GLU A 964 -64.37 -35.03 23.75
N GLU A 965 -64.55 -34.63 25.01
CA GLU A 965 -64.43 -33.23 25.44
C GLU A 965 -62.98 -32.71 25.39
N PHE A 966 -61.98 -33.58 25.52
CA PHE A 966 -60.58 -33.19 25.76
C PHE A 966 -59.60 -33.83 24.78
N VAL A 967 -59.00 -32.98 23.93
CA VAL A 967 -57.84 -33.37 23.11
C VAL A 967 -56.56 -33.09 23.88
N THR A 968 -55.81 -34.15 24.16
CA THR A 968 -54.50 -34.06 24.80
C THR A 968 -53.42 -33.82 23.76
N LYS A 969 -52.43 -33.01 24.09
CA LYS A 969 -51.34 -32.59 23.20
C LYS A 969 -50.01 -32.89 23.85
N GLU A 970 -49.15 -33.60 23.14
CA GLU A 970 -47.79 -33.86 23.57
C GLU A 970 -46.81 -33.43 22.48
N TYR A 971 -45.65 -32.92 22.90
CA TYR A 971 -44.70 -32.31 21.99
C TYR A 971 -43.50 -33.23 21.78
N ILE A 972 -43.25 -33.58 20.52
CA ILE A 972 -42.12 -34.39 20.06
C ILE A 972 -41.06 -33.43 19.55
N LYS A 973 -39.90 -33.35 20.21
CA LYS A 973 -38.82 -32.47 19.78
C LYS A 973 -37.98 -33.15 18.71
N VAL A 974 -37.74 -32.48 17.59
CA VAL A 974 -36.89 -33.05 16.53
C VAL A 974 -35.44 -32.63 16.78
N LYS A 975 -34.54 -33.61 16.86
CA LYS A 975 -33.10 -33.45 17.13
C LYS A 975 -32.29 -34.19 16.07
N PRO A 976 -30.98 -33.88 15.91
CA PRO A 976 -30.16 -34.53 14.87
C PRO A 976 -30.11 -36.05 15.01
N PHE A 977 -30.13 -36.57 16.25
CA PHE A 977 -30.10 -38.00 16.56
C PHE A 977 -31.49 -38.69 16.50
N GLY A 978 -32.57 -37.97 16.16
CA GLY A 978 -33.91 -38.54 16.07
C GLY A 978 -35.00 -37.72 16.76
N LEU A 979 -36.16 -38.34 16.94
CA LEU A 979 -37.34 -37.78 17.59
C LEU A 979 -37.24 -37.99 19.10
N LEU A 980 -37.11 -36.90 19.86
CA LEU A 980 -37.06 -36.93 21.32
C LEU A 980 -38.49 -36.84 21.89
N PHE A 981 -38.92 -37.90 22.56
CA PHE A 981 -40.24 -38.01 23.19
C PHE A 981 -40.12 -38.77 24.52
N HIS A 982 -40.67 -38.22 25.61
CA HIS A 982 -40.55 -38.79 26.97
C HIS A 982 -39.10 -39.14 27.37
N ASN A 983 -38.14 -38.26 27.08
CA ASN A 983 -36.69 -38.42 27.33
C ASN A 983 -35.99 -39.58 26.57
N ASN A 984 -36.69 -40.24 25.63
CA ASN A 984 -36.11 -41.28 24.77
C ASN A 984 -36.01 -40.79 23.33
N TYR A 985 -35.01 -41.29 22.60
CA TYR A 985 -34.83 -41.02 21.18
C TYR A 985 -35.44 -42.14 20.33
N TYR A 986 -36.17 -41.75 19.29
CA TYR A 986 -36.75 -42.67 18.31
C TYR A 986 -36.26 -42.32 16.90
N SER A 987 -35.94 -43.34 16.12
CA SER A 987 -35.41 -43.18 14.76
C SER A 987 -36.46 -42.65 13.76
N ASN A 988 -37.73 -43.01 13.93
CA ASN A 988 -38.83 -42.59 13.07
C ASN A 988 -40.16 -42.57 13.84
N LEU A 989 -41.21 -42.04 13.20
CA LEU A 989 -42.55 -41.95 13.79
C LEU A 989 -43.17 -43.32 14.11
N ASN A 990 -42.90 -44.35 13.32
CA ASN A 990 -43.46 -45.69 13.55
C ASN A 990 -42.94 -46.29 14.86
N HIS A 991 -41.64 -46.16 15.13
CA HIS A 991 -41.03 -46.61 16.39
C HIS A 991 -41.59 -45.84 17.58
N LEU A 992 -41.69 -44.51 17.46
CA LEU A 992 -42.28 -43.65 18.49
C LEU A 992 -43.74 -44.02 18.78
N ILE A 993 -44.55 -44.22 17.75
CA ILE A 993 -45.97 -44.58 17.87
C ILE A 993 -46.13 -45.97 18.48
N SER A 994 -45.28 -46.93 18.11
CA SER A 994 -45.31 -48.29 18.68
C SER A 994 -45.01 -48.24 20.16
N TRP A 995 -43.99 -47.48 20.56
CA TRP A 995 -43.67 -47.23 21.97
C TRP A 995 -44.81 -46.51 22.69
N PHE A 996 -45.38 -45.46 22.10
CA PHE A 996 -46.52 -44.73 22.66
C PHE A 996 -47.69 -45.67 22.94
N LYS A 997 -48.07 -46.54 21.99
CA LYS A 997 -49.17 -47.51 22.19
C LYS A 997 -48.90 -48.49 23.32
N GLN A 998 -47.66 -48.99 23.44
CA GLN A 998 -47.28 -49.93 24.48
C GLN A 998 -47.23 -49.28 25.88
N ASN A 999 -46.78 -48.03 25.95
CA ASN A 999 -46.51 -47.36 27.22
C ASN A 999 -47.64 -46.44 27.69
N PHE A 1000 -48.63 -46.13 26.85
CA PHE A 1000 -49.71 -45.20 27.16
C PHE A 1000 -50.44 -45.50 28.49
N GLN A 1001 -50.60 -46.78 28.83
CA GLN A 1001 -51.32 -47.21 30.03
C GLN A 1001 -50.42 -47.35 31.28
N THR A 1002 -49.10 -47.26 31.15
CA THR A 1002 -48.16 -47.48 32.26
C THR A 1002 -48.24 -46.34 33.29
N GLU A 1003 -47.96 -46.66 34.56
CA GLU A 1003 -47.92 -45.65 35.62
C GLU A 1003 -46.79 -44.64 35.43
N GLU A 1004 -45.68 -45.04 34.78
CA GLU A 1004 -44.58 -44.14 34.44
C GLU A 1004 -45.01 -43.08 33.43
N TYR A 1005 -45.73 -43.48 32.38
CA TYR A 1005 -46.28 -42.57 31.38
C TYR A 1005 -47.24 -41.57 32.02
N LYS A 1006 -48.19 -42.05 32.84
CA LYS A 1006 -49.14 -41.20 33.56
C LYS A 1006 -48.46 -40.24 34.54
N LYS A 1007 -47.41 -40.68 35.24
CA LYS A 1007 -46.59 -39.83 36.13
C LYS A 1007 -45.85 -38.74 35.35
N TYR A 1008 -45.31 -39.07 34.18
CA TYR A 1008 -44.68 -38.09 33.29
C TYR A 1008 -45.69 -37.03 32.87
N ILE A 1009 -46.86 -37.42 32.37
CA ILE A 1009 -47.92 -36.48 31.94
C ILE A 1009 -48.37 -35.56 33.09
N ARG A 1010 -48.52 -36.08 34.31
CA ARG A 1010 -48.89 -35.26 35.49
C ARG A 1010 -47.83 -34.20 35.83
N LYS A 1011 -46.56 -34.47 35.55
CA LYS A 1011 -45.43 -33.56 35.79
C LYS A 1011 -45.06 -32.73 34.56
N TYR A 1012 -45.54 -33.11 33.39
CA TYR A 1012 -45.17 -32.53 32.11
C TYR A 1012 -45.68 -31.10 32.03
N LYS A 1013 -44.75 -30.16 31.97
CA LYS A 1013 -45.07 -28.76 31.68
C LYS A 1013 -45.04 -28.58 30.17
N ASN A 1014 -46.14 -28.11 29.61
CA ASN A 1014 -46.18 -27.76 28.19
C ASN A 1014 -45.08 -26.71 27.92
N PRO A 1015 -44.13 -26.96 26.99
CA PRO A 1015 -43.03 -26.05 26.69
C PRO A 1015 -43.48 -24.67 26.17
N PHE A 1016 -44.76 -24.51 25.84
CA PHE A 1016 -45.38 -23.29 25.35
C PHE A 1016 -46.46 -22.70 26.29
N GLN A 1017 -46.69 -23.27 27.49
CA GLN A 1017 -47.59 -22.68 28.49
C GLN A 1017 -46.91 -21.49 29.21
N GLY A 1018 -47.50 -20.30 29.10
CA GLY A 1018 -46.99 -19.05 29.70
C GLY A 1018 -46.84 -17.88 28.72
N ILE A 1019 -47.16 -18.07 27.44
CA ILE A 1019 -47.10 -17.04 26.41
C ILE A 1019 -48.50 -16.41 26.23
N ILE A 1020 -48.94 -15.62 27.21
CA ILE A 1020 -50.13 -14.75 27.07
C ILE A 1020 -49.73 -13.34 27.47
N CYS A 1021 -49.74 -12.43 26.50
CA CYS A 1021 -49.55 -11.00 26.74
C CYS A 1021 -50.73 -10.46 27.57
N THR A 1022 -50.45 -9.96 28.77
CA THR A 1022 -51.45 -9.40 29.70
C THR A 1022 -52.19 -8.18 29.15
N ARG A 1023 -51.74 -7.60 28.02
CA ARG A 1023 -52.33 -6.43 27.38
C ARG A 1023 -53.37 -6.74 26.29
N CYS A 1024 -53.28 -7.87 25.59
CA CYS A 1024 -54.13 -8.12 24.41
C CYS A 1024 -55.02 -9.39 24.49
N LYS A 1025 -54.90 -10.21 25.55
CA LYS A 1025 -55.74 -11.41 25.77
C LYS A 1025 -55.90 -12.33 24.53
N GLN A 1026 -54.89 -12.44 23.65
CA GLN A 1026 -54.86 -13.43 22.56
C GLN A 1026 -53.77 -14.49 22.78
N PRO A 1027 -54.06 -15.79 22.55
CA PRO A 1027 -53.06 -16.85 22.69
C PRO A 1027 -52.07 -16.86 21.51
N GLY A 1028 -50.76 -16.86 21.79
CA GLY A 1028 -49.72 -17.16 20.79
C GLY A 1028 -48.65 -16.11 20.48
N HIS A 1029 -48.61 -14.96 21.18
CA HIS A 1029 -47.54 -13.98 21.00
C HIS A 1029 -46.49 -14.02 22.12
N ALA A 1030 -45.28 -14.47 21.79
CA ALA A 1030 -44.10 -14.33 22.66
C ALA A 1030 -43.95 -12.88 23.13
N ALA A 1031 -43.61 -12.69 24.41
CA ALA A 1031 -43.61 -11.41 25.13
C ALA A 1031 -42.72 -10.28 24.54
N ASN A 1032 -42.02 -10.51 23.43
CA ASN A 1032 -41.01 -9.59 22.88
C ASN A 1032 -41.51 -8.65 21.76
N ASN A 1033 -42.79 -8.68 21.37
CA ASN A 1033 -43.28 -7.92 20.20
C ASN A 1033 -44.34 -6.82 20.48
N CYS A 1034 -44.54 -6.39 21.73
CA CYS A 1034 -45.39 -5.22 22.03
C CYS A 1034 -44.53 -4.02 22.48
N THR A 1035 -43.99 -3.25 21.54
CA THR A 1035 -43.40 -1.94 21.83
C THR A 1035 -44.45 -0.83 21.76
N ASN A 1036 -44.42 0.04 22.78
CA ASN A 1036 -45.29 1.19 22.98
C ASN A 1036 -45.21 2.21 21.83
N GLN A 1037 -46.38 2.66 21.37
CA GLN A 1037 -46.53 4.00 20.80
C GLN A 1037 -46.68 5.01 21.94
N GLY A 1038 -45.92 6.11 21.80
CA GLY A 1038 -45.92 7.40 22.49
C GLY A 1038 -46.79 7.62 23.74
N ALA A 1039 -46.12 7.97 24.84
CA ALA A 1039 -46.55 9.06 25.71
C ALA A 1039 -45.31 9.75 26.30
N SER A 1040 -45.29 11.08 26.16
CA SER A 1040 -44.25 12.02 26.58
C SER A 1040 -43.99 12.00 28.08
N TYR A 1041 -42.72 11.99 28.48
CA TYR A 1041 -42.31 12.39 29.83
C TYR A 1041 -41.90 13.86 29.81
N TYR A 1042 -42.69 14.69 30.50
CA TYR A 1042 -42.22 15.95 31.07
C TYR A 1042 -41.39 15.62 32.32
N ASP A 1043 -40.14 16.07 32.26
CA ASP A 1043 -39.38 16.81 33.28
C ASP A 1043 -39.02 16.22 34.66
N ASN A 1044 -37.69 16.17 34.86
CA ASN A 1044 -36.91 16.67 36.00
C ASN A 1044 -37.61 17.87 36.72
N SER A 1045 -37.46 18.20 38.01
CA SER A 1045 -36.49 17.94 39.07
C SER A 1045 -36.92 18.81 40.28
N TYR A 1046 -36.13 18.78 41.37
CA TYR A 1046 -36.27 19.56 42.62
C TYR A 1046 -37.32 19.00 43.60
N GLY A 1047 -37.02 18.66 44.85
CA GLY A 1047 -35.94 19.07 45.74
C GLY A 1047 -36.54 19.81 46.95
N HIS A 1048 -36.23 19.34 48.17
CA HIS A 1048 -36.48 19.94 49.49
C HIS A 1048 -37.87 19.81 50.14
N ARG A 1049 -37.98 19.06 51.27
CA ARG A 1049 -37.82 19.56 52.65
C ARG A 1049 -38.21 18.53 53.72
N ASN A 1050 -37.34 18.45 54.73
CA ASN A 1050 -37.61 18.32 56.18
C ASN A 1050 -38.36 17.09 56.76
N ASN A 1051 -37.55 16.24 57.42
CA ASN A 1051 -37.47 16.07 58.88
C ASN A 1051 -38.74 16.21 59.75
N ARG A 1052 -38.96 15.13 60.54
CA ARG A 1052 -39.51 15.07 61.91
C ARG A 1052 -41.01 15.40 62.02
N SER A 1053 -41.86 14.48 62.45
CA SER A 1053 -42.00 13.98 63.84
C SER A 1053 -43.32 13.16 63.86
N ARG A 1054 -43.67 12.25 64.78
CA ARG A 1054 -43.23 11.99 66.15
C ARG A 1054 -43.88 10.65 66.58
N SER A 1055 -43.17 9.97 67.48
CA SER A 1055 -43.67 9.16 68.61
C SER A 1055 -44.52 7.90 68.39
N ARG A 1056 -43.90 6.78 68.80
CA ARG A 1056 -44.37 5.78 69.77
C ARG A 1056 -45.68 5.05 69.50
N ASP A 1057 -45.57 3.74 69.24
CA ASP A 1057 -45.86 2.63 70.18
C ASP A 1057 -45.98 1.35 69.35
N ARG A 1058 -45.09 0.35 69.53
CA ARG A 1058 -45.19 -0.83 70.42
C ARG A 1058 -45.51 -2.10 69.63
N TYR A 1059 -44.60 -3.09 69.79
CA TYR A 1059 -44.74 -4.56 69.70
C TYR A 1059 -45.48 -5.14 68.47
N HIS A 1060 -44.91 -6.03 67.65
CA HIS A 1060 -44.09 -7.18 67.98
C HIS A 1060 -43.31 -7.65 66.73
#